data_AF-Q8H2D5-F1
#
_entry.id   AF-Q8H2D5-F1
#
_cell.length_a   1.000
_cell.length_b   1.000
_cell.length_c   1.000
_cell.angle_alpha   90.00
_cell.angle_beta   90.00
_cell.angle_gamma   90.00
#
_symmetry.space_group_name_H-M   'P 1'
#
loop_
_entity.id
_entity.type
_entity.pdbx_description
1 polymer ?
#
loop_
_entity_poly.entity_id
_entity_poly.type
_entity_poly.pdbx_seq_one_letter_code
_entity_poly.pdbx_strand_id
1 'polypeptide(L)'
;MPVARPEASDARVIAHVDMDCFYVQVEQRKQPELRGLPSAVVQYNEWQGGGLIAVSYEARKCGVKRSMRGDEAKAACPQIQLVQVPVARGKADLNLYRSAGSEVVSILAKSGKCERASIDEVYLDLTDAAESMLADAPPESLELIDEEVLKSHILGMNREDGDDFKESVRNWICREDADRRDKLLSCGIIIVAELRKQVLKETEFTCSAGIAHNKMLAKLASGMNKPAQQTVVPYAAVQELLSSLPIKKMKQLGGKLGTSLQTDLGVDTVGDLLQFSETKLQEHYGVNTGTWLWNIARGISGEEVQGRLLPKSHGSGKTFPGPRALKSLSTVQHWLNQLSEELSERLGSDLEQNKRIASTLTLHASAFRSKDSDSHKKFPSKSCPMRYGVTKIQEDAFNLFQAALREYMGSFGIKPQGNKLETWRITGLSVSASKIVDIPSGTSSIMRYFQSQPTVPSRSADGCVQGNVAMTASASEGCSEQRSTETQAAMPEVDTGVTYTLPNFENQDKDIDLVSEKDVVSCPSNEATDVSTQSESNKGTQTKKIGRKMNNSKEKNRGMPSIVDIFKNYNATPPSKQETQEDSTVSSASKRAKLSSSSHNSQVNQEVEESRETDWGYKTDEIDQSVFDELPVEIQRELRSFLRTNKQFNTGKSKGDGSTSSIAHYFPPLNR
;
A
#
# COMPACT_ATOMS: atom_id res chain seq x y z
N MET A 1 -13.39 12.39 6.43
CA MET A 1 -11.95 12.35 6.10
C MET A 1 -11.15 12.96 7.25
N PRO A 2 -9.83 12.75 7.38
CA PRO A 2 -9.02 13.51 8.32
C PRO A 2 -8.97 14.98 7.89
N VAL A 3 -9.70 15.84 8.60
CA VAL A 3 -9.61 17.30 8.46
C VAL A 3 -8.45 17.78 9.32
N ALA A 4 -7.63 18.68 8.80
CA ALA A 4 -6.51 19.25 9.56
C ALA A 4 -7.02 20.18 10.68
N ARG A 5 -6.36 20.13 11.84
CA ARG A 5 -6.28 21.34 12.68
C ARG A 5 -5.33 22.30 11.97
N PRO A 6 -5.69 23.58 11.76
CA PRO A 6 -4.83 24.50 11.00
C PRO A 6 -3.44 24.73 11.64
N GLU A 7 -3.33 24.56 12.95
CA GLU A 7 -2.31 25.20 13.78
C GLU A 7 -1.03 24.36 14.02
N ALA A 8 -0.94 23.14 13.47
CA ALA A 8 0.16 22.20 13.74
C ALA A 8 0.77 21.56 12.47
N SER A 9 0.52 22.14 11.30
CA SER A 9 0.92 21.58 10.00
C SER A 9 2.39 21.87 9.65
N ASP A 10 2.81 23.14 9.77
CA ASP A 10 3.72 23.72 8.79
C ASP A 10 5.21 23.50 9.03
N ALA A 11 5.62 23.14 10.26
CA ALA A 11 7.03 22.92 10.61
C ALA A 11 7.40 21.45 10.87
N ARG A 12 6.47 20.51 10.69
CA ARG A 12 6.73 19.08 10.92
C ARG A 12 7.69 18.50 9.89
N VAL A 13 8.41 17.44 10.28
CA VAL A 13 9.28 16.66 9.41
C VAL A 13 8.74 15.24 9.33
N ILE A 14 7.94 14.95 8.30
CA ILE A 14 7.33 13.63 8.09
C ILE A 14 8.08 12.91 6.98
N ALA A 15 8.61 11.73 7.31
CA ALA A 15 9.17 10.82 6.32
C ALA A 15 8.19 9.68 5.98
N HIS A 16 8.27 9.17 4.77
CA HIS A 16 7.66 7.91 4.36
C HIS A 16 8.72 7.04 3.68
N VAL A 17 9.02 5.88 4.28
CA VAL A 17 10.01 4.89 3.81
C VAL A 17 9.26 3.71 3.21
N ASP A 18 9.74 3.23 2.05
CA ASP A 18 9.00 2.33 1.17
C ASP A 18 9.98 1.34 0.51
N MET A 19 9.96 0.07 0.95
CA MET A 19 10.99 -0.93 0.60
C MET A 19 10.98 -1.26 -0.90
N ASP A 20 12.17 -1.29 -1.52
CA ASP A 20 12.26 -1.48 -2.96
C ASP A 20 11.96 -2.92 -3.38
N CYS A 21 11.07 -3.08 -4.36
CA CYS A 21 10.56 -4.37 -4.88
C CYS A 21 10.28 -5.46 -3.81
N PHE A 22 9.92 -5.04 -2.58
CA PHE A 22 10.25 -5.71 -1.31
C PHE A 22 10.45 -7.23 -1.32
N TYR A 23 9.45 -8.03 -1.70
CA TYR A 23 9.54 -9.49 -1.60
C TYR A 23 10.67 -10.06 -2.48
N VAL A 24 11.01 -9.39 -3.60
CA VAL A 24 12.16 -9.77 -4.43
C VAL A 24 13.47 -9.60 -3.65
N GLN A 25 13.64 -8.51 -2.90
CA GLN A 25 14.83 -8.34 -2.06
C GLN A 25 14.88 -9.37 -0.91
N VAL A 26 13.73 -9.75 -0.34
CA VAL A 26 13.67 -10.84 0.66
C VAL A 26 14.13 -12.19 0.07
N GLU A 27 13.77 -12.50 -1.17
CA GLU A 27 14.29 -13.70 -1.85
C GLU A 27 15.75 -13.52 -2.30
N GLN A 28 16.20 -12.33 -2.73
CA GLN A 28 17.60 -12.01 -3.06
C GLN A 28 18.53 -11.99 -1.83
N ARG A 29 17.98 -11.89 -0.62
CA ARG A 29 18.71 -12.12 0.64
C ARG A 29 18.96 -13.61 0.89
N LYS A 30 17.99 -14.45 0.50
CA LYS A 30 18.07 -15.92 0.62
C LYS A 30 18.84 -16.59 -0.53
N GLN A 31 18.81 -15.98 -1.71
CA GLN A 31 19.45 -16.42 -2.97
C GLN A 31 20.23 -15.23 -3.55
N PRO A 32 21.45 -14.95 -3.07
CA PRO A 32 22.27 -13.81 -3.51
C PRO A 32 22.56 -13.80 -5.01
N GLU A 33 22.54 -14.96 -5.68
CA GLU A 33 22.67 -15.13 -7.12
C GLU A 33 21.57 -14.44 -7.95
N LEU A 34 20.45 -14.07 -7.31
CA LEU A 34 19.37 -13.31 -7.94
C LEU A 34 19.60 -11.79 -7.96
N ARG A 35 20.65 -11.27 -7.30
CA ARG A 35 20.97 -9.83 -7.25
C ARG A 35 21.42 -9.34 -8.64
N GLY A 36 20.87 -8.21 -9.08
CA GLY A 36 21.13 -7.66 -10.42
C GLY A 36 20.50 -8.45 -11.60
N LEU A 37 19.78 -9.55 -11.35
CA LEU A 37 19.08 -10.31 -12.38
C LEU A 37 17.59 -9.94 -12.48
N PRO A 38 17.00 -9.94 -13.70
CA PRO A 38 15.56 -9.88 -13.89
C PRO A 38 14.86 -10.99 -13.11
N SER A 39 14.15 -10.60 -12.05
CA SER A 39 13.52 -11.50 -11.09
C SER A 39 12.13 -11.03 -10.66
N ALA A 40 11.26 -11.96 -10.31
CA ALA A 40 9.93 -11.69 -9.78
C ALA A 40 9.47 -12.78 -8.80
N VAL A 41 8.65 -12.40 -7.82
CA VAL A 41 8.04 -13.32 -6.85
C VAL A 41 6.61 -13.65 -7.29
N VAL A 42 6.26 -14.93 -7.32
CA VAL A 42 4.95 -15.45 -7.78
C VAL A 42 4.20 -16.23 -6.70
N GLN A 43 2.88 -16.09 -6.65
CA GLN A 43 2.01 -16.95 -5.84
C GLN A 43 1.43 -18.09 -6.68
N TYR A 44 1.69 -19.32 -6.22
CA TYR A 44 1.40 -20.58 -6.93
C TYR A 44 2.09 -20.65 -8.30
N ASN A 45 2.01 -21.80 -8.98
CA ASN A 45 2.59 -22.02 -10.31
C ASN A 45 1.65 -22.79 -11.28
N GLU A 46 0.74 -23.61 -10.75
CA GLU A 46 -0.20 -24.50 -11.46
C GLU A 46 -0.96 -23.88 -12.65
N TRP A 47 -1.23 -22.57 -12.62
CA TRP A 47 -1.99 -21.86 -13.64
C TRP A 47 -1.19 -20.69 -14.20
N GLN A 48 -0.79 -20.82 -15.47
CA GLN A 48 -0.09 -19.81 -16.26
C GLN A 48 1.23 -19.30 -15.61
N GLY A 49 1.95 -20.21 -14.94
CA GLY A 49 3.21 -19.90 -14.24
C GLY A 49 3.03 -19.12 -12.93
N GLY A 50 1.81 -19.00 -12.41
CA GLY A 50 1.51 -18.23 -11.20
C GLY A 50 1.08 -16.79 -11.46
N GLY A 51 0.71 -16.07 -10.41
CA GLY A 51 0.47 -14.62 -10.46
C GLY A 51 1.63 -13.87 -9.80
N LEU A 52 2.21 -12.87 -10.48
CA LEU A 52 3.30 -12.06 -9.91
C LEU A 52 2.76 -11.19 -8.76
N ILE A 53 3.58 -11.00 -7.73
CA ILE A 53 3.27 -10.14 -6.58
C ILE A 53 4.35 -9.10 -6.27
N ALA A 54 5.60 -9.35 -6.68
CA ALA A 54 6.69 -8.38 -6.65
C ALA A 54 7.59 -8.58 -7.86
N VAL A 55 8.20 -7.49 -8.35
CA VAL A 55 8.99 -7.46 -9.59
C VAL A 55 10.21 -6.56 -9.37
N SER A 56 11.40 -7.09 -9.68
CA SER A 56 12.69 -6.37 -9.71
C SER A 56 12.65 -5.15 -10.65
N TYR A 57 13.59 -4.22 -10.49
CA TYR A 57 13.67 -3.07 -11.40
C TYR A 57 14.24 -3.46 -12.76
N GLU A 58 15.07 -4.50 -12.78
CA GLU A 58 15.62 -5.23 -13.91
C GLU A 58 14.50 -5.82 -14.79
N ALA A 59 13.58 -6.60 -14.21
CA ALA A 59 12.45 -7.14 -14.97
C ALA A 59 11.45 -6.05 -15.40
N ARG A 60 11.29 -4.96 -14.61
CA ARG A 60 10.48 -3.79 -15.03
C ARG A 60 11.07 -3.08 -16.26
N LYS A 61 12.40 -3.01 -16.40
CA LYS A 61 13.06 -2.48 -17.62
C LYS A 61 12.71 -3.34 -18.85
N CYS A 62 12.55 -4.66 -18.69
CA CYS A 62 12.01 -5.57 -19.71
C CYS A 62 10.47 -5.50 -19.86
N GLY A 63 9.80 -4.50 -19.28
CA GLY A 63 8.35 -4.30 -19.41
C GLY A 63 7.47 -5.18 -18.52
N VAL A 64 8.04 -6.00 -17.64
CA VAL A 64 7.30 -6.91 -16.74
C VAL A 64 6.56 -6.11 -15.66
N LYS A 65 5.29 -6.47 -15.42
CA LYS A 65 4.37 -5.74 -14.53
C LYS A 65 3.81 -6.66 -13.47
N ARG A 66 3.55 -6.15 -12.26
CA ARG A 66 2.99 -6.94 -11.13
C ARG A 66 1.64 -7.61 -11.45
N SER A 67 0.88 -7.09 -12.42
CA SER A 67 -0.39 -7.70 -12.85
C SER A 67 -0.23 -8.90 -13.79
N MET A 68 0.99 -9.20 -14.25
CA MET A 68 1.26 -10.31 -15.15
C MET A 68 1.29 -11.66 -14.42
N ARG A 69 1.23 -12.71 -15.22
CA ARG A 69 1.41 -14.11 -14.84
C ARG A 69 2.81 -14.60 -15.21
N GLY A 70 3.24 -15.73 -14.65
CA GLY A 70 4.60 -16.24 -14.84
C GLY A 70 4.96 -16.46 -16.31
N ASP A 71 4.02 -16.96 -17.11
CA ASP A 71 4.28 -17.24 -18.53
C ASP A 71 4.30 -15.94 -19.37
N GLU A 72 3.48 -14.93 -19.02
CA GLU A 72 3.52 -13.60 -19.63
C GLU A 72 4.84 -12.87 -19.31
N ALA A 73 5.30 -13.01 -18.06
CA ALA A 73 6.56 -12.43 -17.62
C ALA A 73 7.76 -13.06 -18.35
N LYS A 74 7.75 -14.38 -18.58
CA LYS A 74 8.73 -15.08 -19.42
C LYS A 74 8.65 -14.67 -20.89
N ALA A 75 7.45 -14.43 -21.42
CA ALA A 75 7.29 -13.95 -22.80
C ALA A 75 7.84 -12.52 -23.00
N ALA A 76 7.74 -11.67 -21.98
CA ALA A 76 8.33 -10.32 -21.99
C ALA A 76 9.84 -10.30 -21.64
N CYS A 77 10.30 -11.24 -20.83
CA CYS A 77 11.66 -11.34 -20.33
C CYS A 77 12.08 -12.82 -20.22
N PRO A 78 12.59 -13.45 -21.31
CA PRO A 78 12.89 -14.88 -21.33
C PRO A 78 13.90 -15.36 -20.27
N GLN A 79 14.76 -14.46 -19.80
CA GLN A 79 15.75 -14.70 -18.76
C GLN A 79 15.23 -14.52 -17.32
N ILE A 80 13.93 -14.25 -17.13
CA ILE A 80 13.39 -13.91 -15.81
C ILE A 80 13.40 -15.08 -14.83
N GLN A 81 13.94 -14.84 -13.63
CA GLN A 81 13.91 -15.77 -12.50
C GLN A 81 12.60 -15.60 -11.73
N LEU A 82 11.77 -16.65 -11.71
CA LEU A 82 10.50 -16.66 -10.98
C LEU A 82 10.64 -17.43 -9.67
N VAL A 83 10.65 -16.72 -8.54
CA VAL A 83 10.70 -17.34 -7.21
C VAL A 83 9.27 -17.54 -6.69
N GLN A 84 8.91 -18.77 -6.34
CA GLN A 84 7.59 -19.06 -5.81
C GLN A 84 7.54 -18.80 -4.30
N VAL A 85 6.51 -18.06 -3.86
CA VAL A 85 6.16 -17.90 -2.44
C VAL A 85 5.99 -19.27 -1.76
N PRO A 86 6.62 -19.50 -0.59
CA PRO A 86 6.47 -20.74 0.17
C PRO A 86 5.01 -21.18 0.37
N VAL A 87 4.74 -22.49 0.34
CA VAL A 87 3.39 -23.04 0.48
C VAL A 87 3.30 -23.89 1.74
N ALA A 88 2.47 -23.47 2.67
CA ALA A 88 2.10 -24.23 3.87
C ALA A 88 0.58 -24.44 3.86
N ARG A 89 0.08 -25.60 4.33
CA ARG A 89 -1.37 -25.87 4.46
C ARG A 89 -2.15 -25.64 3.15
N GLY A 90 -1.53 -25.97 2.02
CA GLY A 90 -2.09 -25.77 0.68
C GLY A 90 -2.29 -24.32 0.23
N LYS A 91 -1.71 -23.33 0.94
CA LYS A 91 -1.79 -21.90 0.60
C LYS A 91 -0.43 -21.22 0.66
N ALA A 92 -0.31 -20.07 -0.01
CA ALA A 92 0.84 -19.19 0.15
C ALA A 92 1.03 -18.81 1.64
N ASP A 93 2.23 -19.04 2.18
CA ASP A 93 2.68 -18.46 3.44
C ASP A 93 3.49 -17.19 3.17
N LEU A 94 3.25 -16.16 3.97
CA LEU A 94 3.88 -14.85 3.88
C LEU A 94 4.70 -14.52 5.14
N ASN A 95 4.86 -15.45 6.07
CA ASN A 95 5.60 -15.26 7.32
C ASN A 95 7.04 -14.75 7.10
N LEU A 96 7.74 -15.27 6.08
CA LEU A 96 9.07 -14.79 5.67
C LEU A 96 9.09 -13.26 5.45
N TYR A 97 8.19 -12.74 4.61
CA TYR A 97 8.10 -11.30 4.30
C TYR A 97 7.55 -10.48 5.48
N ARG A 98 6.75 -11.09 6.37
CA ARG A 98 6.24 -10.43 7.59
C ARG A 98 7.37 -10.20 8.60
N SER A 99 8.25 -11.18 8.78
CA SER A 99 9.44 -11.09 9.63
C SER A 99 10.41 -10.04 9.09
N ALA A 100 10.77 -10.14 7.81
CA ALA A 100 11.62 -9.17 7.11
C ALA A 100 11.10 -7.73 7.23
N GLY A 101 9.78 -7.52 7.09
CA GLY A 101 9.19 -6.19 7.23
C GLY A 101 9.10 -5.70 8.69
N SER A 102 9.32 -6.59 9.67
CA SER A 102 9.36 -6.26 11.09
C SER A 102 10.79 -5.96 11.55
N GLU A 103 11.80 -6.60 10.96
CA GLU A 103 13.22 -6.21 11.07
C GLU A 103 13.41 -4.74 10.64
N VAL A 104 12.89 -4.37 9.47
CA VAL A 104 12.93 -2.97 8.99
C VAL A 104 12.25 -2.00 9.98
N VAL A 105 11.09 -2.38 10.53
CA VAL A 105 10.35 -1.53 11.47
C VAL A 105 11.09 -1.37 12.81
N SER A 106 11.79 -2.39 13.30
CA SER A 106 12.60 -2.27 14.53
C SER A 106 13.83 -1.38 14.36
N ILE A 107 14.31 -1.18 13.14
CA ILE A 107 15.37 -0.22 12.81
C ILE A 107 14.78 1.20 12.72
N LEU A 108 13.75 1.39 11.88
CA LEU A 108 13.17 2.71 11.64
C LEU A 108 12.49 3.32 12.89
N ALA A 109 12.04 2.49 13.83
CA ALA A 109 11.49 2.97 15.11
C ALA A 109 12.54 3.51 16.10
N LYS A 110 13.85 3.35 15.84
CA LYS A 110 14.93 3.87 16.71
C LYS A 110 15.01 5.40 16.74
N SER A 111 14.51 6.09 15.70
CA SER A 111 14.76 7.53 15.48
C SER A 111 13.53 8.44 15.56
N GLY A 112 12.38 7.93 16.04
CA GLY A 112 11.19 8.78 16.23
C GLY A 112 9.87 8.02 16.19
N LYS A 113 8.77 8.77 16.20
CA LYS A 113 7.41 8.23 16.26
C LYS A 113 7.06 7.53 14.95
N CYS A 114 7.00 6.20 14.99
CA CYS A 114 6.89 5.36 13.80
C CYS A 114 5.48 4.75 13.63
N GLU A 115 4.92 4.77 12.41
CA GLU A 115 3.67 4.08 12.05
C GLU A 115 3.88 3.15 10.85
N ARG A 116 3.68 1.84 11.09
CA ARG A 116 3.65 0.83 10.05
C ARG A 116 2.37 0.96 9.23
N ALA A 117 2.50 1.31 7.94
CA ALA A 117 1.40 1.52 7.01
C ALA A 117 1.02 0.24 6.26
N SER A 118 2.00 -0.59 5.89
CA SER A 118 1.79 -1.89 5.22
C SER A 118 2.77 -2.95 5.77
N ILE A 119 3.10 -3.98 4.98
CA ILE A 119 4.19 -4.90 5.31
C ILE A 119 5.58 -4.27 5.07
N ASP A 120 5.64 -3.32 4.12
CA ASP A 120 6.81 -2.75 3.44
C ASP A 120 6.86 -1.20 3.42
N GLU A 121 5.87 -0.54 4.02
CA GLU A 121 5.72 0.92 4.08
C GLU A 121 5.61 1.42 5.52
N VAL A 122 6.36 2.48 5.85
CA VAL A 122 6.47 3.07 7.19
C VAL A 122 6.44 4.59 7.10
N TYR A 123 5.62 5.23 7.95
CA TYR A 123 5.71 6.67 8.20
C TYR A 123 6.50 6.95 9.48
N LEU A 124 7.30 8.01 9.47
CA LEU A 124 8.02 8.52 10.63
C LEU A 124 7.65 9.98 10.86
N ASP A 125 7.38 10.35 12.11
CA ASP A 125 7.47 11.74 12.56
C ASP A 125 8.89 11.94 13.12
N LEU A 126 9.66 12.80 12.46
CA LEU A 126 11.06 13.11 12.77
C LEU A 126 11.19 14.55 13.28
N THR A 127 10.07 15.23 13.60
CA THR A 127 10.06 16.64 13.99
C THR A 127 10.97 16.88 15.21
N ASP A 128 10.80 16.12 16.29
CA ASP A 128 11.60 16.25 17.51
C ASP A 128 13.10 15.99 17.26
N ALA A 129 13.43 14.98 16.44
CA ALA A 129 14.80 14.62 16.09
C ALA A 129 15.48 15.67 15.18
N ALA A 130 14.72 16.28 14.27
CA ALA A 130 15.17 17.39 13.44
C ALA A 130 15.36 18.67 14.27
N GLU A 131 14.51 18.91 15.28
CA GLU A 131 14.65 20.06 16.18
C GLU A 131 15.86 19.93 17.12
N SER A 132 16.19 18.73 17.62
CA SER A 132 17.45 18.48 18.33
C SER A 132 18.66 18.68 17.41
N MET A 133 18.68 18.06 16.23
CA MET A 133 19.78 18.21 15.27
C MET A 133 20.01 19.69 14.89
N LEU A 134 18.95 20.47 14.67
CA LEU A 134 19.06 21.89 14.36
C LEU A 134 19.60 22.76 15.52
N ALA A 135 19.47 22.29 16.77
CA ALA A 135 20.02 22.96 17.96
C ALA A 135 21.46 22.52 18.29
N ASP A 136 21.75 21.22 18.17
CA ASP A 136 22.99 20.61 18.63
C ASP A 136 24.10 20.61 17.56
N ALA A 137 23.74 20.39 16.29
CA ALA A 137 24.66 20.24 15.15
C ALA A 137 23.94 20.60 13.82
N PRO A 138 23.61 21.88 13.60
CA PRO A 138 22.84 22.32 12.44
C PRO A 138 23.56 21.98 11.12
N PRO A 139 22.83 21.71 10.01
CA PRO A 139 23.42 21.23 8.75
C PRO A 139 24.55 22.09 8.19
N GLU A 140 24.46 23.42 8.34
CA GLU A 140 25.50 24.38 7.96
C GLU A 140 26.81 24.27 8.76
N SER A 141 26.81 23.60 9.91
CA SER A 141 28.00 23.37 10.75
C SER A 141 28.74 22.07 10.46
N LEU A 142 28.21 21.21 9.58
CA LEU A 142 28.77 19.88 9.32
C LEU A 142 29.93 19.94 8.32
N GLU A 143 31.14 19.67 8.80
CA GLU A 143 32.35 19.58 7.95
C GLU A 143 32.15 18.60 6.78
N LEU A 144 31.63 17.41 7.08
CA LEU A 144 31.38 16.33 6.13
C LEU A 144 29.89 15.96 6.12
N ILE A 145 29.31 15.93 4.92
CA ILE A 145 27.95 15.45 4.66
C ILE A 145 28.07 14.18 3.83
N ASP A 146 27.34 13.13 4.22
CA ASP A 146 27.44 11.80 3.64
C ASP A 146 27.00 11.76 2.16
N GLU A 147 27.69 10.99 1.34
CA GLU A 147 27.38 10.81 -0.07
C GLU A 147 25.94 10.34 -0.34
N GLU A 148 25.30 9.61 0.57
CA GLU A 148 23.89 9.22 0.46
C GLU A 148 22.91 10.38 0.73
N VAL A 149 23.33 11.39 1.48
CA VAL A 149 22.60 12.66 1.65
C VAL A 149 22.66 13.46 0.35
N LEU A 150 23.83 13.58 -0.26
CA LEU A 150 24.06 14.41 -1.46
C LEU A 150 23.37 13.88 -2.75
N LYS A 151 22.88 12.64 -2.74
CA LYS A 151 22.04 12.08 -3.82
C LYS A 151 20.58 12.56 -3.75
N SER A 152 20.15 13.20 -2.66
CA SER A 152 18.76 13.54 -2.39
C SER A 152 18.13 14.43 -3.46
N HIS A 153 16.95 14.06 -3.96
CA HIS A 153 16.26 14.83 -4.97
C HIS A 153 15.31 15.85 -4.35
N ILE A 154 15.77 17.09 -4.25
CA ILE A 154 14.97 18.23 -3.76
C ILE A 154 14.10 18.77 -4.91
N LEU A 155 12.79 18.86 -4.71
CA LEU A 155 11.89 19.47 -5.71
C LEU A 155 11.97 20.99 -5.69
N GLY A 156 11.77 21.61 -6.86
CA GLY A 156 11.98 23.05 -7.08
C GLY A 156 13.45 23.44 -7.27
N MET A 157 14.41 22.53 -7.06
CA MET A 157 15.82 22.74 -7.38
C MET A 157 16.06 22.40 -8.86
N ASN A 158 16.75 23.30 -9.59
CA ASN A 158 17.21 23.00 -10.94
C ASN A 158 18.20 21.82 -10.90
N ARG A 159 18.10 20.90 -11.87
CA ARG A 159 19.12 19.87 -12.07
C ARG A 159 20.09 20.33 -13.13
N GLU A 160 21.31 20.63 -12.71
CA GLU A 160 22.47 20.76 -13.58
C GLU A 160 23.21 19.41 -13.58
N ASP A 161 23.64 18.93 -14.75
CA ASP A 161 24.13 17.55 -14.92
C ASP A 161 25.63 17.44 -14.61
N GLY A 162 26.00 16.89 -13.44
CA GLY A 162 27.39 16.59 -13.07
C GLY A 162 27.60 16.49 -11.55
N ASP A 163 28.86 16.62 -11.10
CA ASP A 163 29.19 16.80 -9.68
C ASP A 163 28.49 18.03 -9.07
N ASP A 164 28.21 19.04 -9.91
CA ASP A 164 27.42 20.23 -9.62
C ASP A 164 26.05 19.92 -8.99
N PHE A 165 25.44 18.76 -9.33
CA PHE A 165 24.19 18.34 -8.68
C PHE A 165 24.39 18.09 -7.17
N LYS A 166 25.48 17.41 -6.77
CA LYS A 166 25.76 17.14 -5.35
C LYS A 166 26.07 18.42 -4.60
N GLU A 167 26.82 19.32 -5.22
CA GLU A 167 27.17 20.60 -4.62
C GLU A 167 25.93 21.51 -4.52
N SER A 168 25.03 21.49 -5.51
CA SER A 168 23.71 22.12 -5.43
C SER A 168 22.86 21.56 -4.28
N VAL A 169 22.84 20.23 -4.08
CA VAL A 169 22.19 19.60 -2.91
C VAL A 169 22.85 20.03 -1.60
N ARG A 170 24.19 20.07 -1.53
CA ARG A 170 24.94 20.53 -0.35
C ARG A 170 24.57 21.97 0.01
N ASN A 171 24.61 22.87 -0.98
CA ASN A 171 24.28 24.28 -0.80
C ASN A 171 22.81 24.47 -0.38
N TRP A 172 21.86 23.71 -0.94
CA TRP A 172 20.47 23.79 -0.48
C TRP A 172 20.32 23.37 0.99
N ILE A 173 21.03 22.32 1.41
CA ILE A 173 21.00 21.78 2.77
C ILE A 173 21.63 22.74 3.79
N CYS A 174 22.77 23.36 3.44
CA CYS A 174 23.59 24.21 4.31
C CYS A 174 23.22 25.71 4.29
N ARG A 175 22.03 26.06 3.80
CA ARG A 175 21.57 27.45 3.72
C ARG A 175 21.35 28.08 5.09
N GLU A 176 22.27 28.94 5.50
CA GLU A 176 22.10 29.80 6.69
C GLU A 176 20.82 30.66 6.61
N ASP A 177 20.40 31.07 5.41
CA ASP A 177 19.25 31.95 5.14
C ASP A 177 17.89 31.25 5.13
N ALA A 178 17.86 29.93 5.23
CA ALA A 178 16.66 29.13 5.07
C ALA A 178 15.61 29.39 6.17
N ASP A 179 14.32 29.33 5.81
CA ASP A 179 13.24 29.39 6.79
C ASP A 179 13.25 28.14 7.69
N ARG A 180 12.59 28.20 8.85
CA ARG A 180 12.61 27.10 9.84
C ARG A 180 12.13 25.76 9.25
N ARG A 181 11.26 25.78 8.23
CA ARG A 181 10.69 24.59 7.60
C ARG A 181 11.71 23.96 6.65
N ASP A 182 12.40 24.76 5.85
CA ASP A 182 13.54 24.32 5.03
C ASP A 182 14.67 23.76 5.93
N LYS A 183 15.06 24.46 7.00
CA LYS A 183 16.11 23.98 7.92
C LYS A 183 15.77 22.65 8.61
N LEU A 184 14.53 22.48 9.05
CA LEU A 184 14.07 21.21 9.62
C LEU A 184 13.96 20.11 8.56
N LEU A 185 13.58 20.43 7.32
CA LEU A 185 13.69 19.49 6.21
C LEU A 185 15.14 19.08 5.98
N SER A 186 16.11 20.00 5.95
CA SER A 186 17.55 19.70 5.81
C SER A 186 18.04 18.69 6.86
N CYS A 187 17.66 18.87 8.13
CA CYS A 187 17.93 17.88 9.18
C CYS A 187 17.25 16.54 8.88
N GLY A 188 15.98 16.56 8.44
CA GLY A 188 15.24 15.38 8.02
C GLY A 188 15.86 14.62 6.85
N ILE A 189 16.50 15.30 5.88
CA ILE A 189 17.22 14.66 4.77
C ILE A 189 18.39 13.82 5.31
N ILE A 190 19.15 14.37 6.26
CA ILE A 190 20.30 13.73 6.89
C ILE A 190 19.85 12.51 7.69
N ILE A 191 18.85 12.67 8.57
CA ILE A 191 18.30 11.60 9.40
C ILE A 191 17.76 10.45 8.54
N VAL A 192 17.03 10.75 7.44
CA VAL A 192 16.46 9.72 6.56
C VAL A 192 17.53 9.00 5.73
N ALA A 193 18.60 9.69 5.30
CA ALA A 193 19.70 9.04 4.58
C ALA A 193 20.43 8.03 5.48
N GLU A 194 20.73 8.42 6.72
CA GLU A 194 21.38 7.51 7.69
C GLU A 194 20.47 6.35 8.09
N LEU A 195 19.16 6.57 8.31
CA LEU A 195 18.19 5.49 8.50
C LEU A 195 18.15 4.50 7.33
N ARG A 196 18.20 5.00 6.08
CA ARG A 196 18.24 4.14 4.88
C ARG A 196 19.54 3.33 4.81
N LYS A 197 20.68 3.92 5.17
CA LYS A 197 21.96 3.21 5.31
C LYS A 197 21.91 2.14 6.39
N GLN A 198 21.30 2.41 7.54
CA GLN A 198 21.12 1.44 8.63
C GLN A 198 20.22 0.27 8.23
N VAL A 199 19.10 0.53 7.55
CA VAL A 199 18.25 -0.54 7.00
C VAL A 199 19.03 -1.40 6.01
N LEU A 200 19.77 -0.79 5.07
CA LEU A 200 20.61 -1.54 4.12
C LEU A 200 21.69 -2.38 4.83
N LYS A 201 22.34 -1.82 5.84
CA LYS A 201 23.41 -2.47 6.61
C LYS A 201 22.91 -3.63 7.50
N GLU A 202 21.80 -3.45 8.20
CA GLU A 202 21.25 -4.45 9.13
C GLU A 202 20.38 -5.52 8.43
N THR A 203 19.83 -5.24 7.24
CA THR A 203 18.87 -6.17 6.58
C THR A 203 19.22 -6.60 5.16
N GLU A 204 20.25 -6.03 4.53
CA GLU A 204 20.57 -6.12 3.09
C GLU A 204 19.49 -5.54 2.14
N PHE A 205 18.47 -4.85 2.65
CA PHE A 205 17.39 -4.30 1.82
C PHE A 205 17.59 -2.81 1.49
N THR A 206 17.53 -2.47 0.20
CA THR A 206 17.41 -1.07 -0.25
C THR A 206 15.99 -0.54 -0.07
N CYS A 207 15.87 0.76 0.17
CA CYS A 207 14.57 1.43 0.22
C CYS A 207 14.63 2.88 -0.26
N SER A 208 13.48 3.35 -0.74
CA SER A 208 13.28 4.73 -1.16
C SER A 208 12.44 5.47 -0.14
N ALA A 209 12.71 6.77 0.02
CA ALA A 209 12.00 7.62 0.98
C ALA A 209 11.49 8.93 0.39
N GLY A 210 10.50 9.50 1.05
CA GLY A 210 9.99 10.85 0.78
C GLY A 210 9.92 11.66 2.05
N ILE A 211 10.42 12.90 2.03
CA ILE A 211 10.46 13.81 3.19
C ILE A 211 9.65 15.07 2.88
N ALA A 212 8.68 15.41 3.74
CA ALA A 212 7.80 16.57 3.58
C ALA A 212 7.06 16.92 4.90
N HIS A 213 6.27 18.00 4.94
CA HIS A 213 5.53 18.41 6.14
C HIS A 213 4.29 17.58 6.51
N ASN A 214 3.93 16.56 5.71
CA ASN A 214 2.83 15.64 6.03
C ASN A 214 2.89 14.29 5.26
N LYS A 215 2.14 13.31 5.77
CA LYS A 215 2.05 11.93 5.26
C LYS A 215 1.55 11.79 3.82
N MET A 216 0.86 12.80 3.26
CA MET A 216 0.43 12.78 1.87
C MET A 216 1.61 13.12 0.96
N LEU A 217 2.25 14.28 1.18
CA LEU A 217 3.38 14.75 0.39
C LEU A 217 4.56 13.77 0.49
N ALA A 218 4.86 13.27 1.70
CA ALA A 218 5.92 12.29 1.92
C ALA A 218 5.68 10.98 1.13
N LYS A 219 4.43 10.48 1.06
CA LYS A 219 4.11 9.27 0.28
C LYS A 219 4.21 9.50 -1.23
N LEU A 220 3.83 10.68 -1.72
CA LEU A 220 4.01 11.04 -3.13
C LEU A 220 5.50 11.05 -3.49
N ALA A 221 6.30 11.75 -2.68
CA ALA A 221 7.75 11.89 -2.85
C ALA A 221 8.48 10.54 -2.82
N SER A 222 8.14 9.62 -1.92
CA SER A 222 8.77 8.29 -1.86
C SER A 222 8.52 7.44 -3.10
N GLY A 223 7.52 7.78 -3.91
CA GLY A 223 7.23 7.15 -5.19
C GLY A 223 7.98 7.74 -6.39
N MET A 224 8.74 8.83 -6.22
CA MET A 224 9.27 9.61 -7.34
C MET A 224 10.50 8.99 -8.00
N ASN A 225 11.62 8.91 -7.28
CA ASN A 225 12.92 8.58 -7.87
C ASN A 225 13.38 7.14 -7.57
N LYS A 226 12.46 6.20 -7.32
CA LYS A 226 12.77 4.81 -6.99
C LYS A 226 13.59 4.10 -8.10
N PRO A 227 14.51 3.17 -7.77
CA PRO A 227 14.82 2.62 -6.44
C PRO A 227 15.93 3.35 -5.69
N ALA A 228 16.05 3.07 -4.40
CA ALA A 228 17.21 3.42 -3.56
C ALA A 228 17.60 4.91 -3.59
N GLN A 229 16.60 5.80 -3.72
CA GLN A 229 16.75 7.26 -3.63
C GLN A 229 15.77 7.86 -2.62
N GLN A 230 16.08 9.06 -2.15
CA GLN A 230 15.13 9.87 -1.38
C GLN A 230 14.76 11.17 -2.09
N THR A 231 13.50 11.61 -1.89
CA THR A 231 12.95 12.81 -2.55
C THR A 231 12.35 13.75 -1.51
N VAL A 232 12.59 15.05 -1.64
CA VAL A 232 12.22 16.09 -0.66
C VAL A 232 11.19 17.02 -1.29
N VAL A 233 10.15 17.38 -0.52
CA VAL A 233 9.17 18.39 -0.94
C VAL A 233 9.23 19.60 -0.01
N PRO A 234 10.08 20.60 -0.32
CA PRO A 234 10.01 21.92 0.31
C PRO A 234 8.63 22.55 0.12
N TYR A 235 8.20 23.40 1.05
CA TYR A 235 6.89 24.06 0.98
C TYR A 235 6.67 24.81 -0.35
N ALA A 236 7.71 25.46 -0.89
CA ALA A 236 7.66 26.17 -2.16
C ALA A 236 7.33 25.25 -3.37
N ALA A 237 7.77 23.99 -3.35
CA ALA A 237 7.56 23.04 -4.45
C ALA A 237 6.17 22.37 -4.43
N VAL A 238 5.38 22.55 -3.37
CA VAL A 238 4.09 21.86 -3.17
C VAL A 238 3.08 22.19 -4.28
N GLN A 239 3.02 23.45 -4.72
CA GLN A 239 2.04 23.85 -5.75
C GLN A 239 2.39 23.28 -7.14
N GLU A 240 3.67 23.22 -7.52
CA GLU A 240 4.11 22.59 -8.77
C GLU A 240 3.91 21.07 -8.74
N LEU A 241 4.26 20.43 -7.62
CA LEU A 241 4.08 18.99 -7.41
C LEU A 241 2.61 18.57 -7.59
N LEU A 242 1.66 19.39 -7.13
CA LEU A 242 0.24 19.06 -7.15
C LEU A 242 -0.48 19.54 -8.42
N SER A 243 -0.03 20.63 -9.06
CA SER A 243 -0.72 21.20 -10.24
C SER A 243 -0.83 20.21 -11.40
N SER A 244 0.21 19.42 -11.65
CA SER A 244 0.29 18.45 -12.75
C SER A 244 -0.05 16.99 -12.33
N LEU A 245 -0.32 16.74 -11.05
CA LEU A 245 -0.56 15.40 -10.52
C LEU A 245 -1.98 14.90 -10.86
N PRO A 246 -2.15 13.79 -11.62
CA PRO A 246 -3.48 13.31 -11.98
C PRO A 246 -4.29 12.87 -10.76
N ILE A 247 -5.57 13.28 -10.67
CA ILE A 247 -6.41 13.17 -9.47
C ILE A 247 -6.50 11.71 -8.93
N LYS A 248 -6.57 10.73 -9.83
CA LYS A 248 -6.62 9.29 -9.52
C LYS A 248 -5.31 8.68 -9.00
N LYS A 249 -4.20 9.44 -8.96
CA LYS A 249 -2.95 9.04 -8.29
C LYS A 249 -2.96 9.33 -6.79
N MET A 250 -3.87 10.20 -6.31
CA MET A 250 -3.94 10.54 -4.89
C MET A 250 -4.51 9.41 -4.02
N LYS A 251 -3.95 9.28 -2.81
CA LYS A 251 -4.48 8.43 -1.73
C LYS A 251 -5.97 8.73 -1.55
N GLN A 252 -6.81 7.69 -1.53
CA GLN A 252 -8.28 7.74 -1.46
C GLN A 252 -9.04 8.22 -2.72
N LEU A 253 -8.38 8.80 -3.74
CA LEU A 253 -9.04 9.27 -4.97
C LEU A 253 -8.94 8.32 -6.17
N GLY A 254 -8.10 7.28 -6.14
CA GLY A 254 -8.01 6.27 -7.21
C GLY A 254 -9.26 5.37 -7.42
N GLY A 255 -10.42 5.74 -6.87
CA GLY A 255 -11.69 4.99 -6.95
C GLY A 255 -12.88 5.88 -7.33
N LYS A 256 -14.08 5.50 -6.87
CA LYS A 256 -15.35 6.17 -7.27
C LYS A 256 -15.34 7.70 -7.09
N LEU A 257 -14.78 8.20 -6.00
CA LEU A 257 -14.72 9.64 -5.72
C LEU A 257 -13.88 10.40 -6.76
N GLY A 258 -12.72 9.87 -7.18
CA GLY A 258 -11.92 10.49 -8.25
C GLY A 258 -12.50 10.31 -9.65
N THR A 259 -13.34 9.30 -9.88
CA THR A 259 -14.16 9.26 -11.12
C THR A 259 -15.21 10.35 -11.11
N SER A 260 -15.95 10.53 -10.00
CA SER A 260 -16.94 11.59 -9.83
C SER A 260 -16.32 12.99 -9.95
N LEU A 261 -15.11 13.22 -9.42
CA LEU A 261 -14.39 14.48 -9.63
C LEU A 261 -14.13 14.78 -11.13
N GLN A 262 -13.76 13.77 -11.92
CA GLN A 262 -13.60 13.91 -13.37
C GLN A 262 -14.94 14.11 -14.08
N THR A 263 -15.97 13.30 -13.80
CA THR A 263 -17.25 13.34 -14.53
C THR A 263 -18.14 14.51 -14.17
N ASP A 264 -18.13 14.93 -12.90
CA ASP A 264 -19.14 15.84 -12.35
C ASP A 264 -18.61 17.27 -12.23
N LEU A 265 -17.28 17.44 -12.14
CA LEU A 265 -16.60 18.74 -12.00
C LEU A 265 -15.46 18.98 -13.02
N GLY A 266 -15.10 18.01 -13.87
CA GLY A 266 -14.01 18.16 -14.85
C GLY A 266 -12.61 18.23 -14.23
N VAL A 267 -12.41 17.66 -13.05
CA VAL A 267 -11.13 17.68 -12.31
C VAL A 267 -10.28 16.48 -12.72
N ASP A 268 -9.29 16.70 -13.58
CA ASP A 268 -8.35 15.66 -14.06
C ASP A 268 -7.06 15.61 -13.21
N THR A 269 -6.64 16.75 -12.67
CA THR A 269 -5.46 16.94 -11.82
C THR A 269 -5.84 17.35 -10.39
N VAL A 270 -4.88 17.34 -9.47
CA VAL A 270 -5.06 17.96 -8.14
C VAL A 270 -5.04 19.49 -8.24
N GLY A 271 -4.37 20.07 -9.26
CA GLY A 271 -4.40 21.50 -9.55
C GLY A 271 -5.79 22.04 -9.84
N ASP A 272 -6.61 21.30 -10.59
CA ASP A 272 -7.97 21.73 -10.98
C ASP A 272 -8.90 21.92 -9.76
N LEU A 273 -8.61 21.29 -8.62
CA LEU A 273 -9.35 21.54 -7.37
C LEU A 273 -9.18 22.97 -6.84
N LEU A 274 -8.12 23.69 -7.22
CA LEU A 274 -7.85 25.05 -6.75
C LEU A 274 -8.87 26.08 -7.27
N GLN A 275 -9.54 25.81 -8.41
CA GLN A 275 -10.55 26.71 -8.98
C GLN A 275 -11.88 26.71 -8.21
N PHE A 276 -12.09 25.76 -7.30
CA PHE A 276 -13.32 25.64 -6.51
C PHE A 276 -13.15 26.25 -5.11
N SER A 277 -14.18 26.98 -4.66
CA SER A 277 -14.29 27.39 -3.25
C SER A 277 -14.54 26.17 -2.35
N GLU A 278 -14.18 26.27 -1.07
CA GLU A 278 -14.43 25.20 -0.11
C GLU A 278 -15.93 24.87 -0.06
N THR A 279 -16.78 25.90 0.05
CA THR A 279 -18.24 25.78 0.03
C THR A 279 -18.73 25.00 -1.20
N LYS A 280 -18.15 25.23 -2.39
CA LYS A 280 -18.58 24.52 -3.60
C LYS A 280 -18.27 23.02 -3.54
N LEU A 281 -17.13 22.65 -2.98
CA LEU A 281 -16.75 21.25 -2.76
C LEU A 281 -17.57 20.62 -1.61
N GLN A 282 -17.95 21.40 -0.59
CA GLN A 282 -18.83 20.97 0.50
C GLN A 282 -20.28 20.74 0.02
N GLU A 283 -20.80 21.58 -0.87
CA GLU A 283 -22.11 21.39 -1.53
C GLU A 283 -22.19 20.06 -2.29
N HIS A 284 -21.15 19.73 -3.06
CA HIS A 284 -21.13 18.55 -3.93
C HIS A 284 -20.81 17.25 -3.18
N TYR A 285 -19.87 17.27 -2.23
CA TYR A 285 -19.36 16.04 -1.58
C TYR A 285 -19.66 15.93 -0.08
N GLY A 286 -20.41 16.88 0.47
CA GLY A 286 -20.66 17.03 1.90
C GLY A 286 -19.46 17.63 2.64
N VAL A 287 -19.73 18.34 3.73
CA VAL A 287 -18.77 19.17 4.49
C VAL A 287 -17.40 18.49 4.68
N ASN A 288 -17.39 17.31 5.30
CA ASN A 288 -16.17 16.56 5.64
C ASN A 288 -15.33 16.08 4.44
N THR A 289 -15.92 16.00 3.25
CA THR A 289 -15.22 15.61 2.02
C THR A 289 -14.78 16.86 1.25
N GLY A 290 -15.63 17.88 1.17
CA GLY A 290 -15.34 19.14 0.50
C GLY A 290 -14.17 19.89 1.13
N THR A 291 -14.22 20.07 2.46
CA THR A 291 -13.10 20.63 3.25
C THR A 291 -11.82 19.85 3.04
N TRP A 292 -11.89 18.52 2.99
CA TRP A 292 -10.72 17.67 2.78
C TRP A 292 -10.14 17.85 1.36
N LEU A 293 -10.96 17.80 0.31
CA LEU A 293 -10.53 18.06 -1.07
C LEU A 293 -9.88 19.44 -1.22
N TRP A 294 -10.48 20.47 -0.62
CA TRP A 294 -9.98 21.85 -0.65
C TRP A 294 -8.60 22.00 0.01
N ASN A 295 -8.37 21.30 1.14
CA ASN A 295 -7.07 21.26 1.83
C ASN A 295 -6.02 20.46 1.03
N ILE A 296 -6.42 19.29 0.51
CA ILE A 296 -5.55 18.40 -0.29
C ILE A 296 -5.00 19.11 -1.53
N ALA A 297 -5.82 19.93 -2.20
CA ALA A 297 -5.41 20.77 -3.34
C ALA A 297 -4.27 21.75 -3.00
N ARG A 298 -4.16 22.14 -1.73
CA ARG A 298 -3.18 23.10 -1.19
C ARG A 298 -2.03 22.40 -0.46
N GLY A 299 -1.92 21.08 -0.57
CA GLY A 299 -0.90 20.27 0.10
C GLY A 299 -1.16 20.00 1.59
N ILE A 300 -2.22 20.58 2.18
CA ILE A 300 -2.52 20.51 3.61
C ILE A 300 -3.11 19.13 3.96
N SER A 301 -2.55 18.46 4.96
CA SER A 301 -3.04 17.14 5.40
C SER A 301 -2.94 16.93 6.92
N GLY A 302 -4.09 16.70 7.54
CA GLY A 302 -4.25 16.47 8.98
C GLY A 302 -3.98 15.04 9.45
N GLU A 303 -3.42 14.16 8.60
CA GLU A 303 -3.11 12.80 9.01
C GLU A 303 -1.80 12.79 9.82
N GLU A 304 -1.90 12.60 11.14
CA GLU A 304 -0.76 12.39 12.05
C GLU A 304 -0.16 10.98 11.91
N VAL A 305 1.10 10.82 12.33
CA VAL A 305 1.76 9.52 12.47
C VAL A 305 1.34 8.90 13.81
N GLN A 306 0.72 7.71 13.77
CA GLN A 306 -0.02 7.15 14.91
C GLN A 306 0.84 6.40 15.96
N GLY A 307 2.17 6.32 15.81
CA GLY A 307 3.03 5.54 16.73
C GLY A 307 2.75 4.03 16.72
N ARG A 308 2.11 3.51 15.66
CA ARG A 308 1.60 2.14 15.59
C ARG A 308 2.54 1.23 14.78
N LEU A 309 3.40 0.50 15.49
CA LEU A 309 4.29 -0.51 14.90
C LEU A 309 3.56 -1.82 14.53
N LEU A 310 2.61 -2.24 15.38
CA LEU A 310 1.97 -3.56 15.33
C LEU A 310 0.65 -3.57 14.53
N PRO A 311 0.28 -4.71 13.91
CA PRO A 311 -0.98 -4.85 13.20
C PRO A 311 -2.19 -4.84 14.16
N LYS A 312 -3.32 -4.26 13.69
CA LYS A 312 -4.61 -4.20 14.43
C LYS A 312 -5.43 -5.50 14.36
N SER A 313 -5.05 -6.42 13.49
CA SER A 313 -5.70 -7.72 13.30
C SER A 313 -4.74 -8.74 12.69
N HIS A 314 -4.99 -10.02 12.98
CA HIS A 314 -4.36 -11.15 12.27
C HIS A 314 -5.43 -11.87 11.47
N GLY A 315 -5.05 -12.51 10.36
CA GLY A 315 -6.04 -13.17 9.51
C GLY A 315 -5.41 -14.02 8.43
N SER A 316 -6.05 -15.15 8.14
CA SER A 316 -5.69 -16.06 7.06
C SER A 316 -6.87 -16.22 6.11
N GLY A 317 -6.58 -16.32 4.82
CA GLY A 317 -7.59 -16.56 3.79
C GLY A 317 -7.00 -17.20 2.54
N LYS A 318 -7.88 -17.73 1.69
CA LYS A 318 -7.57 -18.29 0.38
C LYS A 318 -8.70 -18.03 -0.62
N THR A 319 -8.31 -17.79 -1.88
CA THR A 319 -9.22 -17.65 -3.03
C THR A 319 -9.29 -18.97 -3.79
N PHE A 320 -10.48 -19.30 -4.28
CA PHE A 320 -10.82 -20.54 -4.98
C PHE A 320 -11.42 -20.20 -6.36
N PRO A 321 -10.60 -19.78 -7.34
CA PRO A 321 -11.09 -19.26 -8.61
C PRO A 321 -11.69 -20.35 -9.51
N GLY A 322 -12.69 -19.95 -10.31
CA GLY A 322 -13.28 -20.76 -11.38
C GLY A 322 -13.70 -22.17 -10.94
N PRO A 323 -13.23 -23.24 -11.61
CA PRO A 323 -13.65 -24.61 -11.31
C PRO A 323 -13.23 -25.10 -9.91
N ARG A 324 -12.27 -24.44 -9.25
CA ARG A 324 -11.77 -24.78 -7.91
C ARG A 324 -12.63 -24.24 -6.76
N ALA A 325 -13.66 -23.44 -7.03
CA ALA A 325 -14.60 -22.96 -6.02
C ALA A 325 -15.20 -24.13 -5.20
N LEU A 326 -15.37 -23.94 -3.89
CA LEU A 326 -15.80 -25.00 -2.96
C LEU A 326 -17.31 -25.28 -3.11
N LYS A 327 -17.68 -26.57 -3.11
CA LYS A 327 -19.01 -27.10 -3.48
C LYS A 327 -19.54 -28.15 -2.48
N SER A 328 -19.00 -28.14 -1.25
CA SER A 328 -19.42 -29.03 -0.16
C SER A 328 -19.07 -28.43 1.20
N LEU A 329 -19.88 -28.72 2.22
CA LEU A 329 -19.53 -28.39 3.61
C LEU A 329 -18.20 -29.03 4.05
N SER A 330 -17.87 -30.23 3.58
CA SER A 330 -16.62 -30.93 3.93
C SER A 330 -15.37 -30.22 3.40
N THR A 331 -15.40 -29.71 2.16
CA THR A 331 -14.28 -28.97 1.59
C THR A 331 -14.14 -27.58 2.21
N VAL A 332 -15.25 -26.93 2.58
CA VAL A 332 -15.20 -25.71 3.39
C VAL A 332 -14.60 -25.98 4.77
N GLN A 333 -15.03 -27.02 5.47
CA GLN A 333 -14.51 -27.37 6.80
C GLN A 333 -13.00 -27.67 6.76
N HIS A 334 -12.54 -28.44 5.77
CA HIS A 334 -11.11 -28.66 5.56
C HIS A 334 -10.32 -27.34 5.43
N TRP A 335 -10.79 -26.41 4.59
CA TRP A 335 -10.11 -25.12 4.44
C TRP A 335 -10.21 -24.24 5.69
N LEU A 336 -11.32 -24.24 6.42
CA LEU A 336 -11.40 -23.55 7.71
C LEU A 336 -10.42 -24.14 8.73
N ASN A 337 -10.19 -25.45 8.71
CA ASN A 337 -9.20 -26.08 9.58
C ASN A 337 -7.78 -25.56 9.28
N GLN A 338 -7.39 -25.53 8.00
CA GLN A 338 -6.10 -25.01 7.53
C GLN A 338 -5.90 -23.51 7.81
N LEU A 339 -6.95 -22.68 7.63
CA LEU A 339 -6.88 -21.24 7.86
C LEU A 339 -6.87 -20.87 9.35
N SER A 340 -7.60 -21.62 10.18
CA SER A 340 -7.66 -21.42 11.64
C SER A 340 -6.38 -21.85 12.35
N GLU A 341 -5.65 -22.83 11.78
CA GLU A 341 -4.35 -23.27 12.28
C GLU A 341 -3.28 -22.18 12.11
N GLU A 342 -3.11 -21.60 10.90
CA GLU A 342 -2.22 -20.44 10.69
C GLU A 342 -2.63 -19.24 11.57
N LEU A 343 -3.94 -19.02 11.76
CA LEU A 343 -4.43 -17.94 12.63
C LEU A 343 -4.07 -18.20 14.09
N SER A 344 -4.17 -19.45 14.57
CA SER A 344 -3.82 -19.81 15.95
C SER A 344 -2.32 -19.69 16.21
N GLU A 345 -1.47 -20.10 15.27
CA GLU A 345 -0.01 -19.95 15.36
C GLU A 345 0.38 -18.48 15.47
N ARG A 346 -0.15 -17.64 14.56
CA ARG A 346 0.13 -16.20 14.53
C ARG A 346 -0.42 -15.45 15.74
N LEU A 347 -1.47 -15.95 16.38
CA LEU A 347 -1.95 -15.45 17.67
C LEU A 347 -1.07 -15.91 18.84
N GLY A 348 -0.50 -17.12 18.76
CA GLY A 348 0.49 -17.60 19.73
C GLY A 348 1.74 -16.73 19.74
N SER A 349 2.34 -16.49 18.57
CA SER A 349 3.52 -15.61 18.43
C SER A 349 3.22 -14.16 18.85
N ASP A 350 2.04 -13.63 18.51
CA ASP A 350 1.66 -12.25 18.88
C ASP A 350 1.40 -12.10 20.39
N LEU A 351 0.85 -13.13 21.05
CA LEU A 351 0.70 -13.20 22.50
C LEU A 351 2.07 -13.33 23.19
N GLU A 352 2.96 -14.16 22.66
CA GLU A 352 4.29 -14.39 23.21
C GLU A 352 5.17 -13.14 23.09
N GLN A 353 5.23 -12.53 21.91
CA GLN A 353 6.10 -11.38 21.62
C GLN A 353 5.52 -10.07 22.16
N ASN A 354 4.23 -9.81 21.90
CA ASN A 354 3.60 -8.50 22.12
C ASN A 354 2.62 -8.47 23.31
N LYS A 355 2.53 -9.55 24.11
CA LYS A 355 1.75 -9.68 25.35
C LYS A 355 0.28 -9.21 25.25
N ARG A 356 -0.35 -9.47 24.11
CA ARG A 356 -1.68 -8.93 23.75
C ARG A 356 -2.63 -9.99 23.19
N ILE A 357 -3.93 -9.74 23.26
CA ILE A 357 -4.99 -10.68 22.88
C ILE A 357 -6.05 -10.04 21.98
N ALA A 358 -6.33 -10.70 20.85
CA ALA A 358 -7.56 -10.49 20.08
C ALA A 358 -8.79 -10.96 20.85
N SER A 359 -9.89 -10.20 20.79
CA SER A 359 -11.15 -10.49 21.48
C SER A 359 -12.32 -10.87 20.55
N THR A 360 -12.19 -10.70 19.24
CA THR A 360 -13.24 -11.03 18.25
C THR A 360 -12.68 -11.84 17.08
N LEU A 361 -13.29 -12.99 16.81
CA LEU A 361 -13.10 -13.80 15.60
C LEU A 361 -14.16 -13.42 14.56
N THR A 362 -13.76 -13.17 13.32
CA THR A 362 -14.63 -12.80 12.19
C THR A 362 -14.35 -13.68 10.99
N LEU A 363 -15.39 -14.31 10.43
CA LEU A 363 -15.38 -15.04 9.17
C LEU A 363 -15.99 -14.20 8.05
N HIS A 364 -15.32 -14.20 6.90
CA HIS A 364 -15.80 -13.65 5.63
C HIS A 364 -15.63 -14.71 4.54
N ALA A 365 -16.58 -14.77 3.59
CA ALA A 365 -16.45 -15.57 2.38
C ALA A 365 -16.99 -14.78 1.17
N SER A 366 -16.56 -15.16 -0.03
CA SER A 366 -17.19 -14.74 -1.29
C SER A 366 -17.85 -15.95 -1.95
N ALA A 367 -19.05 -15.76 -2.49
CA ALA A 367 -19.87 -16.83 -3.02
C ALA A 367 -20.71 -16.37 -4.21
N PHE A 368 -21.03 -17.31 -5.10
CA PHE A 368 -22.06 -17.14 -6.13
C PHE A 368 -23.02 -18.32 -6.16
N ARG A 369 -24.21 -18.14 -6.76
CA ARG A 369 -25.21 -19.20 -6.95
C ARG A 369 -25.25 -19.59 -8.43
N SER A 370 -25.22 -20.89 -8.73
CA SER A 370 -25.09 -21.42 -10.10
C SER A 370 -26.32 -21.23 -11.00
N LYS A 371 -27.32 -20.46 -10.59
CA LYS A 371 -28.58 -20.21 -11.31
C LYS A 371 -29.09 -18.77 -11.21
N ASP A 372 -28.37 -17.88 -10.52
CA ASP A 372 -28.71 -16.46 -10.51
C ASP A 372 -27.82 -15.74 -11.53
N SER A 373 -28.42 -15.16 -12.57
CA SER A 373 -27.85 -14.02 -13.29
C SER A 373 -27.54 -12.88 -12.31
N ASP A 374 -28.50 -12.62 -11.42
CA ASP A 374 -28.54 -11.45 -10.53
C ASP A 374 -27.88 -11.74 -9.17
N SER A 375 -26.65 -12.25 -9.18
CA SER A 375 -25.90 -12.62 -7.96
C SER A 375 -25.41 -11.43 -7.10
N HIS A 376 -26.18 -10.33 -7.07
CA HIS A 376 -25.93 -9.13 -6.25
C HIS A 376 -25.95 -9.39 -4.74
N LYS A 377 -26.57 -10.48 -4.26
CA LYS A 377 -26.56 -10.84 -2.84
C LYS A 377 -25.15 -11.23 -2.42
N LYS A 378 -24.51 -10.37 -1.62
CA LYS A 378 -23.22 -10.68 -0.97
C LYS A 378 -23.40 -11.77 0.08
N PHE A 379 -22.37 -12.60 0.25
CA PHE A 379 -22.31 -13.56 1.35
C PHE A 379 -22.10 -12.80 2.67
N PRO A 380 -22.90 -13.03 3.72
CA PRO A 380 -22.82 -12.24 4.95
C PRO A 380 -21.59 -12.61 5.76
N SER A 381 -20.89 -11.59 6.28
CA SER A 381 -19.82 -11.80 7.27
C SER A 381 -20.44 -12.05 8.65
N LYS A 382 -19.81 -12.93 9.44
CA LYS A 382 -20.25 -13.25 10.81
C LYS A 382 -19.06 -13.21 11.77
N SER A 383 -19.32 -12.87 13.03
CA SER A 383 -18.29 -12.80 14.08
C SER A 383 -18.79 -13.30 15.43
N CYS A 384 -17.87 -13.69 16.30
CA CYS A 384 -18.11 -14.12 17.67
C CYS A 384 -16.95 -13.70 18.61
N PRO A 385 -17.12 -13.78 19.94
CA PRO A 385 -16.01 -13.66 20.88
C PRO A 385 -14.92 -14.71 20.60
N MET A 386 -13.64 -14.32 20.70
CA MET A 386 -12.52 -15.22 20.40
C MET A 386 -12.34 -16.30 21.50
N ARG A 387 -12.32 -17.58 21.10
CA ARG A 387 -11.89 -18.70 21.96
C ARG A 387 -10.49 -19.19 21.53
N TYR A 388 -9.50 -19.10 22.41
CA TYR A 388 -8.11 -19.51 22.11
C TYR A 388 -7.93 -21.04 22.08
N GLY A 389 -7.13 -21.50 21.12
CA GLY A 389 -6.80 -22.91 20.84
C GLY A 389 -7.37 -23.38 19.51
N VAL A 390 -6.54 -24.04 18.69
CA VAL A 390 -6.82 -24.42 17.29
C VAL A 390 -8.25 -24.96 17.09
N THR A 391 -8.62 -26.02 17.81
CA THR A 391 -9.93 -26.70 17.68
C THR A 391 -11.10 -25.75 17.94
N LYS A 392 -10.99 -24.82 18.89
CA LYS A 392 -12.07 -23.87 19.21
C LYS A 392 -12.25 -22.83 18.11
N ILE A 393 -11.15 -22.34 17.53
CA ILE A 393 -11.19 -21.43 16.38
C ILE A 393 -11.78 -22.15 15.15
N GLN A 394 -11.49 -23.44 14.97
CA GLN A 394 -12.05 -24.28 13.91
C GLN A 394 -13.57 -24.50 14.08
N GLU A 395 -14.01 -24.90 15.28
CA GLU A 395 -15.42 -24.99 15.68
C GLU A 395 -16.16 -23.66 15.40
N ASP A 396 -15.64 -22.55 15.92
CA ASP A 396 -16.28 -21.24 15.82
C ASP A 396 -16.33 -20.78 14.36
N ALA A 397 -15.25 -20.92 13.60
CA ALA A 397 -15.24 -20.60 12.16
C ALA A 397 -16.29 -21.43 11.39
N PHE A 398 -16.40 -22.74 11.64
CA PHE A 398 -17.39 -23.56 10.95
C PHE A 398 -18.82 -23.22 11.35
N ASN A 399 -19.07 -22.95 12.63
CA ASN A 399 -20.37 -22.46 13.14
C ASN A 399 -20.76 -21.11 12.52
N LEU A 400 -19.82 -20.16 12.43
CA LEU A 400 -20.00 -18.88 11.75
C LEU A 400 -20.32 -19.07 10.25
N PHE A 401 -19.63 -19.98 9.57
CA PHE A 401 -19.91 -20.30 8.17
C PHE A 401 -21.31 -20.92 7.98
N GLN A 402 -21.71 -21.87 8.82
CA GLN A 402 -23.06 -22.47 8.76
C GLN A 402 -24.18 -21.46 9.09
N ALA A 403 -23.92 -20.49 9.97
CA ALA A 403 -24.85 -19.38 10.21
C ALA A 403 -24.95 -18.45 8.99
N ALA A 404 -23.80 -18.07 8.41
CA ALA A 404 -23.73 -17.22 7.22
C ALA A 404 -24.37 -17.88 5.99
N LEU A 405 -24.13 -19.18 5.76
CA LEU A 405 -24.67 -19.93 4.64
C LEU A 405 -26.21 -20.06 4.71
N ARG A 406 -26.78 -20.28 5.92
CA ARG A 406 -28.24 -20.30 6.11
C ARG A 406 -28.88 -18.96 5.73
N GLU A 407 -28.27 -17.85 6.13
CA GLU A 407 -28.73 -16.50 5.75
C GLU A 407 -28.53 -16.20 4.26
N TYR A 408 -27.42 -16.66 3.67
CA TYR A 408 -27.14 -16.53 2.25
C TYR A 408 -28.17 -17.28 1.39
N MET A 409 -28.48 -18.53 1.74
CA MET A 409 -29.48 -19.37 1.07
C MET A 409 -30.92 -18.91 1.33
N GLY A 410 -31.20 -18.34 2.50
CA GLY A 410 -32.53 -17.88 2.90
C GLY A 410 -33.55 -19.01 3.10
N SER A 411 -34.79 -18.64 3.37
CA SER A 411 -35.88 -19.56 3.78
C SER A 411 -36.26 -20.63 2.75
N PHE A 412 -35.84 -20.49 1.50
CA PHE A 412 -36.16 -21.42 0.41
C PHE A 412 -35.14 -22.56 0.23
N GLY A 413 -34.05 -22.60 1.00
CA GLY A 413 -32.96 -23.56 0.79
C GLY A 413 -33.08 -24.93 1.48
N ILE A 414 -33.99 -25.13 2.43
CA ILE A 414 -33.88 -26.21 3.43
C ILE A 414 -34.94 -27.32 3.24
N LYS A 415 -34.69 -28.21 2.26
CA LYS A 415 -35.16 -29.60 2.29
C LYS A 415 -34.09 -30.55 1.71
N PRO A 416 -33.30 -31.26 2.54
CA PRO A 416 -32.30 -32.22 2.08
C PRO A 416 -32.98 -33.54 1.66
N GLN A 417 -33.47 -33.60 0.42
CA GLN A 417 -33.92 -34.85 -0.21
C GLN A 417 -33.33 -35.03 -1.61
N GLY A 418 -32.38 -35.97 -1.72
CA GLY A 418 -31.85 -36.54 -2.96
C GLY A 418 -30.86 -35.68 -3.74
N ASN A 419 -29.55 -35.92 -3.53
CA ASN A 419 -28.37 -35.68 -4.41
C ASN A 419 -28.29 -34.42 -5.32
N LYS A 420 -29.12 -33.40 -5.11
CA LYS A 420 -29.08 -32.16 -5.92
C LYS A 420 -27.88 -31.31 -5.53
N LEU A 421 -26.88 -31.35 -6.42
CA LEU A 421 -25.68 -30.53 -6.48
C LEU A 421 -25.86 -29.17 -5.79
N GLU A 422 -25.07 -28.87 -4.76
CA GLU A 422 -25.21 -27.65 -3.97
C GLU A 422 -25.15 -26.42 -4.87
N THR A 423 -26.16 -25.55 -4.77
CA THR A 423 -26.35 -24.44 -5.73
C THR A 423 -25.42 -23.27 -5.49
N TRP A 424 -24.72 -23.24 -4.35
CA TRP A 424 -23.71 -22.25 -4.00
C TRP A 424 -22.30 -22.72 -4.37
N ARG A 425 -21.39 -21.77 -4.65
CA ARG A 425 -19.96 -22.03 -4.79
C ARG A 425 -19.17 -20.95 -4.06
N ILE A 426 -18.29 -21.35 -3.13
CA ILE A 426 -17.42 -20.41 -2.41
C ILE A 426 -16.16 -20.14 -3.23
N THR A 427 -15.96 -18.90 -3.65
CA THR A 427 -14.80 -18.43 -4.42
C THR A 427 -13.69 -17.84 -3.55
N GLY A 428 -13.92 -17.68 -2.25
CA GLY A 428 -12.94 -17.15 -1.31
C GLY A 428 -13.41 -17.30 0.13
N LEU A 429 -12.47 -17.54 1.04
CA LEU A 429 -12.76 -17.84 2.44
C LEU A 429 -11.66 -17.26 3.33
N SER A 430 -12.02 -16.63 4.45
CA SER A 430 -11.06 -16.07 5.40
C SER A 430 -11.61 -16.04 6.83
N VAL A 431 -10.67 -16.18 7.78
CA VAL A 431 -10.88 -16.00 9.21
C VAL A 431 -9.91 -14.94 9.74
N SER A 432 -10.37 -14.10 10.66
CA SER A 432 -9.60 -12.97 11.18
C SER A 432 -9.85 -12.72 12.66
N ALA A 433 -8.77 -12.49 13.39
CA ALA A 433 -8.75 -12.10 14.79
C ALA A 433 -8.54 -10.59 14.90
N SER A 434 -9.41 -9.92 15.65
CA SER A 434 -9.50 -8.46 15.71
C SER A 434 -9.87 -7.96 17.10
N LYS A 435 -9.88 -6.63 17.28
CA LYS A 435 -9.97 -5.96 18.60
C LYS A 435 -8.92 -6.51 19.55
N ILE A 436 -7.67 -6.36 19.13
CA ILE A 436 -6.49 -6.72 19.92
C ILE A 436 -6.30 -5.67 21.00
N VAL A 437 -6.13 -6.13 22.24
CA VAL A 437 -5.83 -5.30 23.41
C VAL A 437 -4.66 -5.91 24.18
N ASP A 438 -3.82 -5.07 24.75
CA ASP A 438 -2.66 -5.53 25.53
C ASP A 438 -3.12 -6.10 26.88
N ILE A 439 -2.46 -7.14 27.37
CA ILE A 439 -2.80 -7.74 28.67
C ILE A 439 -2.35 -6.78 29.77
N PRO A 440 -3.23 -6.30 30.66
CA PRO A 440 -2.84 -5.34 31.69
C PRO A 440 -1.86 -5.96 32.70
N SER A 441 -0.61 -5.51 32.64
CA SER A 441 0.44 -5.83 33.61
C SER A 441 -0.07 -5.64 35.05
N GLY A 442 0.07 -6.66 35.88
CA GLY A 442 -0.42 -6.65 37.26
C GLY A 442 -1.83 -7.21 37.49
N THR A 443 -2.56 -7.66 36.46
CA THR A 443 -3.82 -8.41 36.63
C THR A 443 -3.60 -9.84 37.16
N SER A 444 -3.15 -9.96 38.42
CA SER A 444 -3.19 -11.24 39.12
C SER A 444 -4.63 -11.74 39.15
N SER A 445 -4.86 -12.98 38.70
CA SER A 445 -6.20 -13.51 38.40
C SER A 445 -7.19 -13.29 39.55
N ILE A 446 -8.48 -13.10 39.21
CA ILE A 446 -9.57 -12.91 40.19
C ILE A 446 -9.65 -14.05 41.23
N MET A 447 -9.06 -15.22 40.96
CA MET A 447 -8.89 -16.30 41.93
C MET A 447 -8.12 -15.86 43.19
N ARG A 448 -7.16 -14.93 43.12
CA ARG A 448 -6.52 -14.37 44.33
C ARG A 448 -7.53 -13.65 45.22
N TYR A 449 -8.49 -12.93 44.63
CA TYR A 449 -9.53 -12.20 45.34
C TYR A 449 -10.55 -13.14 46.02
N PHE A 450 -10.76 -14.32 45.45
CA PHE A 450 -11.57 -15.39 46.08
C PHE A 450 -10.77 -16.21 47.11
N GLN A 451 -9.46 -16.36 46.93
CA GLN A 451 -8.57 -17.06 47.88
C GLN A 451 -8.23 -16.22 49.13
N SER A 452 -8.44 -14.90 49.11
CA SER A 452 -8.10 -13.99 50.21
C SER A 452 -9.24 -13.72 51.21
N GLN A 453 -10.36 -14.45 51.14
CA GLN A 453 -11.39 -14.39 52.20
C GLN A 453 -11.04 -15.35 53.35
N PRO A 454 -10.82 -14.86 54.58
CA PRO A 454 -10.55 -15.72 55.72
C PRO A 454 -11.84 -16.42 56.19
N THR A 455 -11.92 -17.73 55.98
CA THR A 455 -12.96 -18.57 56.61
C THR A 455 -12.69 -18.64 58.11
N VAL A 456 -13.65 -18.18 58.92
CA VAL A 456 -13.54 -18.14 60.39
C VAL A 456 -13.53 -19.58 60.95
N PRO A 457 -12.45 -20.03 61.63
CA PRO A 457 -12.42 -21.37 62.21
C PRO A 457 -13.16 -21.40 63.55
N SER A 458 -14.13 -22.32 63.70
CA SER A 458 -14.71 -22.65 65.00
C SER A 458 -13.74 -23.49 65.84
N ARG A 459 -13.61 -23.16 67.14
CA ARG A 459 -12.71 -23.83 68.09
C ARG A 459 -13.23 -25.22 68.49
N SER A 460 -12.33 -26.20 68.68
CA SER A 460 -12.10 -26.86 69.98
C SER A 460 -11.04 -28.00 69.96
N ALA A 461 -10.37 -28.18 71.10
CA ALA A 461 -9.67 -29.38 71.63
C ALA A 461 -8.34 -29.92 70.99
N ASP A 462 -7.28 -29.80 71.82
CA ASP A 462 -6.27 -30.81 72.22
C ASP A 462 -5.08 -31.30 71.33
N GLY A 463 -3.89 -31.45 71.99
CA GLY A 463 -2.61 -31.99 71.44
C GLY A 463 -1.65 -30.92 70.85
N CYS A 464 -0.51 -30.47 71.42
CA CYS A 464 0.66 -31.13 72.06
C CYS A 464 1.41 -32.07 71.08
N VAL A 465 2.74 -32.00 70.80
CA VAL A 465 3.95 -31.55 71.56
C VAL A 465 5.14 -31.15 70.59
N GLN A 466 5.97 -30.14 70.93
CA GLN A 466 7.36 -29.80 70.47
C GLN A 466 7.69 -29.62 68.94
N GLY A 467 8.67 -28.80 68.52
CA GLY A 467 9.54 -27.83 69.24
C GLY A 467 10.64 -27.14 68.37
N ASN A 468 11.24 -26.07 68.90
CA ASN A 468 12.45 -25.29 68.47
C ASN A 468 12.36 -24.48 67.12
N VAL A 469 12.57 -23.14 67.03
CA VAL A 469 13.65 -22.18 67.49
C VAL A 469 14.78 -22.04 66.43
N ALA A 470 15.26 -20.86 65.98
CA ALA A 470 15.23 -19.46 66.48
C ALA A 470 15.03 -18.39 65.34
N MET A 471 14.47 -17.19 65.55
CA MET A 471 15.07 -15.87 65.98
C MET A 471 16.00 -15.20 64.93
N THR A 472 16.06 -13.87 64.68
CA THR A 472 15.46 -12.61 65.28
C THR A 472 15.46 -11.49 64.19
N ALA A 473 14.48 -10.57 64.05
CA ALA A 473 14.26 -9.25 64.71
C ALA A 473 15.37 -8.18 64.50
N SER A 474 15.16 -6.84 64.44
CA SER A 474 14.02 -5.86 64.34
C SER A 474 14.64 -4.48 63.91
N ALA A 475 14.20 -3.21 64.08
CA ALA A 475 13.07 -2.36 64.62
C ALA A 475 13.40 -0.87 64.23
N SER A 476 12.62 0.22 64.38
CA SER A 476 11.16 0.52 64.40
C SER A 476 10.90 2.06 64.54
N GLU A 477 9.92 2.64 63.80
CA GLU A 477 9.18 3.92 64.09
C GLU A 477 9.94 5.29 64.08
N GLY A 478 9.33 6.48 63.92
CA GLY A 478 7.94 6.91 63.58
C GLY A 478 7.70 8.46 63.69
N CYS A 479 6.54 8.97 63.20
CA CYS A 479 5.93 10.34 63.37
C CYS A 479 6.70 11.61 62.87
N SER A 480 6.18 12.47 61.97
CA SER A 480 5.11 13.52 62.04
C SER A 480 5.65 14.93 62.42
N GLU A 481 5.10 16.11 62.05
CA GLU A 481 3.86 16.49 61.31
C GLU A 481 3.92 17.94 60.71
N GLN A 482 2.99 18.28 59.79
CA GLN A 482 2.45 19.61 59.35
C GLN A 482 3.14 20.58 58.33
N ARG A 483 2.30 20.96 57.34
CA ARG A 483 2.06 22.29 56.70
C ARG A 483 2.96 22.90 55.59
N SER A 484 2.66 22.45 54.36
CA SER A 484 2.03 23.23 53.26
C SER A 484 2.65 24.51 52.67
N THR A 485 3.08 24.40 51.40
CA THR A 485 2.77 25.35 50.30
C THR A 485 2.66 24.58 48.97
N GLU A 486 2.11 25.19 47.92
CA GLU A 486 1.75 24.53 46.66
C GLU A 486 2.95 24.23 45.74
N THR A 487 2.90 23.11 45.00
CA THR A 487 3.72 22.87 43.80
C THR A 487 2.96 21.95 42.85
N GLN A 488 3.18 22.12 41.54
CA GLN A 488 2.44 21.41 40.48
C GLN A 488 2.81 19.92 40.42
N ALA A 489 1.82 19.07 40.13
CA ALA A 489 2.04 17.63 39.96
C ALA A 489 2.61 17.32 38.57
N ALA A 490 3.88 16.93 38.50
CA ALA A 490 4.45 16.31 37.31
C ALA A 490 3.87 14.89 37.13
N MET A 491 3.56 14.51 35.88
CA MET A 491 3.22 13.13 35.55
C MET A 491 4.51 12.29 35.41
N PRO A 492 4.50 11.01 35.80
CA PRO A 492 5.65 10.14 35.62
C PRO A 492 5.89 9.81 34.15
N GLU A 493 7.15 9.77 33.74
CA GLU A 493 7.55 9.24 32.44
C GLU A 493 7.19 7.76 32.35
N VAL A 494 6.58 7.34 31.24
CA VAL A 494 6.31 5.93 30.96
C VAL A 494 7.37 5.44 29.99
N ASP A 495 8.38 4.77 30.53
CA ASP A 495 9.39 4.07 29.73
C ASP A 495 8.71 3.00 28.85
N THR A 496 8.77 3.21 27.54
CA THR A 496 8.17 2.32 26.52
C THR A 496 9.22 1.50 25.78
N GLY A 497 10.27 1.07 26.49
CA GLY A 497 11.29 0.14 26.00
C GLY A 497 10.78 -1.25 25.60
N VAL A 498 10.15 -1.37 24.42
CA VAL A 498 9.79 -2.66 23.82
C VAL A 498 11.04 -3.33 23.25
N THR A 499 11.66 -4.20 24.05
CA THR A 499 12.86 -4.95 23.67
C THR A 499 12.52 -6.08 22.71
N TYR A 500 12.94 -5.99 21.45
CA TYR A 500 12.81 -7.08 20.46
C TYR A 500 13.98 -8.06 20.57
N THR A 501 13.75 -9.22 21.20
CA THR A 501 14.67 -10.38 21.09
C THR A 501 14.45 -11.10 19.75
N LEU A 502 15.49 -11.19 18.93
CA LEU A 502 15.50 -12.03 17.72
C LEU A 502 15.41 -13.53 18.11
N PRO A 503 14.68 -14.38 17.36
CA PRO A 503 14.70 -15.82 17.57
C PRO A 503 16.03 -16.43 17.12
N ASN A 504 16.76 -17.06 18.03
CA ASN A 504 17.88 -17.94 17.67
C ASN A 504 17.34 -19.18 16.94
N PHE A 505 17.84 -19.45 15.73
CA PHE A 505 17.64 -20.72 15.04
C PHE A 505 18.93 -21.53 15.08
N GLU A 506 19.08 -22.36 16.12
CA GLU A 506 20.08 -23.42 16.15
C GLU A 506 19.61 -24.57 15.24
N ASN A 507 20.38 -24.90 14.20
CA ASN A 507 20.15 -26.08 13.38
C ASN A 507 20.83 -27.29 14.03
N GLN A 508 20.07 -28.38 14.26
CA GLN A 508 20.63 -29.67 14.63
C GLN A 508 20.89 -30.55 13.40
N ASP A 509 22.17 -30.86 13.20
CA ASP A 509 22.76 -32.11 12.70
C ASP A 509 22.24 -32.75 11.40
N LYS A 510 23.13 -32.84 10.41
CA LYS A 510 23.74 -34.14 10.05
C LYS A 510 24.98 -34.05 9.17
N ASP A 511 25.86 -35.03 9.37
CA ASP A 511 27.26 -35.12 8.96
C ASP A 511 27.48 -35.28 7.45
N ILE A 512 28.45 -34.54 6.89
CA ILE A 512 29.34 -34.97 5.79
C ILE A 512 30.74 -34.34 6.03
N ASP A 513 31.81 -35.08 5.74
CA ASP A 513 33.19 -34.80 6.14
C ASP A 513 33.96 -33.67 5.42
N LEU A 514 34.76 -32.95 6.22
CA LEU A 514 36.15 -32.51 6.02
C LEU A 514 36.72 -32.41 4.58
N VAL A 515 37.02 -31.17 4.14
CA VAL A 515 38.40 -30.76 3.78
C VAL A 515 38.61 -29.30 4.23
N SER A 516 39.80 -28.98 4.75
CA SER A 516 40.19 -27.63 5.15
C SER A 516 41.29 -27.06 4.26
N GLU A 517 41.21 -25.78 3.88
CA GLU A 517 42.34 -24.84 4.03
C GLU A 517 41.91 -23.37 3.92
N LYS A 518 42.85 -22.44 4.02
CA LYS A 518 42.65 -21.00 4.22
C LYS A 518 42.82 -20.23 2.91
N ASP A 519 42.15 -19.09 2.78
CA ASP A 519 42.84 -17.78 2.83
C ASP A 519 41.87 -16.58 2.71
N VAL A 520 42.36 -15.39 3.07
CA VAL A 520 41.59 -14.14 3.14
C VAL A 520 42.16 -13.12 2.14
N VAL A 521 41.42 -12.81 1.07
CA VAL A 521 41.73 -11.69 0.16
C VAL A 521 40.45 -11.00 -0.30
N SER A 522 40.47 -9.66 -0.32
CA SER A 522 39.42 -8.77 -0.83
C SER A 522 39.53 -8.55 -2.35
N CYS A 523 38.42 -8.57 -3.08
CA CYS A 523 38.38 -8.22 -4.51
C CYS A 523 38.07 -6.73 -4.74
N PRO A 524 38.88 -6.00 -5.54
CA PRO A 524 38.67 -4.59 -5.85
C PRO A 524 37.85 -4.36 -7.14
N SER A 525 37.53 -3.09 -7.39
CA SER A 525 37.00 -2.57 -8.66
C SER A 525 38.01 -2.66 -9.81
N ASN A 526 37.53 -2.92 -11.03
CA ASN A 526 38.32 -2.79 -12.27
C ASN A 526 37.52 -2.06 -13.36
N GLU A 527 38.07 -0.96 -13.86
CA GLU A 527 37.85 -0.48 -15.23
C GLU A 527 39.07 -0.86 -16.07
N ALA A 528 38.87 -1.28 -17.33
CA ALA A 528 39.93 -1.47 -18.30
C ALA A 528 39.40 -1.32 -19.74
N THR A 529 40.20 -0.71 -20.62
CA THR A 529 39.81 -0.28 -21.97
C THR A 529 40.28 -1.23 -23.08
N ASP A 530 39.72 -1.04 -24.28
CA ASP A 530 40.07 -1.77 -25.52
C ASP A 530 41.57 -1.72 -25.88
N VAL A 531 42.09 -2.87 -26.32
CA VAL A 531 43.09 -2.96 -27.40
C VAL A 531 42.70 -4.12 -28.32
N SER A 532 42.82 -3.93 -29.63
CA SER A 532 42.43 -4.93 -30.65
C SER A 532 43.63 -5.37 -31.52
N THR A 533 43.57 -6.59 -32.05
CA THR A 533 44.45 -7.03 -33.14
C THR A 533 43.77 -8.15 -33.96
N GLN A 534 44.17 -8.33 -35.22
CA GLN A 534 43.44 -9.10 -36.24
C GLN A 534 44.20 -10.38 -36.67
N SER A 535 43.47 -11.39 -37.16
CA SER A 535 44.04 -12.36 -38.11
C SER A 535 42.99 -12.94 -39.07
N GLU A 536 43.31 -12.84 -40.36
CA GLU A 536 42.65 -13.39 -41.57
C GLU A 536 42.66 -14.94 -41.64
N SER A 537 42.03 -15.66 -42.60
CA SER A 537 40.89 -15.46 -43.53
C SER A 537 40.61 -16.79 -44.28
N ASN A 538 39.43 -16.98 -44.92
CA ASN A 538 39.24 -17.45 -46.33
C ASN A 538 37.80 -17.92 -46.67
N LYS A 539 37.34 -17.59 -47.90
CA LYS A 539 36.40 -18.29 -48.82
C LYS A 539 35.08 -18.92 -48.27
N GLY A 540 33.86 -18.66 -48.79
CA GLY A 540 33.37 -17.73 -49.83
C GLY A 540 32.39 -18.39 -50.83
N THR A 541 31.32 -17.69 -51.27
CA THR A 541 30.72 -17.71 -52.66
C THR A 541 29.44 -16.84 -52.78
N GLN A 542 29.48 -15.87 -53.72
CA GLN A 542 28.42 -15.24 -54.55
C GLN A 542 26.92 -15.32 -54.11
N THR A 543 26.29 -14.25 -53.61
CA THR A 543 25.75 -13.00 -54.26
C THR A 543 24.30 -13.03 -54.77
N LYS A 544 23.47 -12.10 -54.26
CA LYS A 544 22.62 -11.20 -55.09
C LYS A 544 22.26 -9.92 -54.32
N LYS A 545 22.36 -8.74 -54.96
CA LYS A 545 22.01 -7.43 -54.38
C LYS A 545 20.59 -7.01 -54.81
N ILE A 546 19.76 -6.63 -53.85
CA ILE A 546 18.68 -5.62 -53.99
C ILE A 546 18.77 -4.74 -52.73
N GLY A 547 18.45 -3.43 -52.82
CA GLY A 547 18.67 -2.50 -51.70
C GLY A 547 17.67 -1.35 -51.63
N ARG A 548 17.85 -0.51 -50.58
CA ARG A 548 16.94 0.56 -50.09
C ARG A 548 15.61 0.00 -49.52
N LYS A 549 15.11 0.47 -48.37
CA LYS A 549 15.29 1.77 -47.71
C LYS A 549 15.52 1.62 -46.19
N MET A 550 16.20 2.61 -45.59
CA MET A 550 16.05 2.91 -44.16
C MET A 550 14.64 3.47 -43.90
N ASN A 551 14.02 3.10 -42.77
CA ASN A 551 12.82 3.73 -42.24
C ASN A 551 12.99 3.87 -40.72
N ASN A 552 12.85 5.08 -40.20
CA ASN A 552 12.93 5.34 -38.75
C ASN A 552 11.68 4.77 -38.03
N SER A 553 11.83 3.66 -37.33
CA SER A 553 10.83 3.13 -36.41
C SER A 553 10.92 3.85 -35.06
N LYS A 554 10.00 4.80 -34.81
CA LYS A 554 9.79 5.37 -33.48
C LYS A 554 9.16 4.31 -32.56
N GLU A 555 9.96 3.66 -31.73
CA GLU A 555 9.44 2.74 -30.71
C GLU A 555 8.57 3.49 -29.70
N LYS A 556 7.29 3.08 -29.62
CA LYS A 556 6.37 3.57 -28.59
C LYS A 556 6.50 2.69 -27.36
N ASN A 557 7.41 3.05 -26.44
CA ASN A 557 7.54 2.42 -25.15
C ASN A 557 6.18 2.36 -24.41
N ARG A 558 5.68 1.15 -24.16
CA ARG A 558 4.41 0.85 -23.44
C ARG A 558 4.64 0.39 -22.00
N GLY A 559 5.70 0.90 -21.37
CA GLY A 559 5.84 0.91 -19.92
C GLY A 559 4.72 1.74 -19.28
N MET A 560 4.46 1.55 -17.98
CA MET A 560 3.75 2.59 -17.23
C MET A 560 4.80 3.64 -16.85
N PRO A 561 4.61 4.93 -17.19
CA PRO A 561 5.58 5.96 -16.84
C PRO A 561 5.83 5.98 -15.32
N SER A 562 7.08 6.23 -14.91
CA SER A 562 7.32 6.68 -13.53
C SER A 562 6.60 8.00 -13.30
N ILE A 563 6.39 8.38 -12.04
CA ILE A 563 5.79 9.69 -11.76
C ILE A 563 6.73 10.83 -12.20
N VAL A 564 8.05 10.62 -12.20
CA VAL A 564 9.04 11.55 -12.80
C VAL A 564 8.86 11.68 -14.31
N ASP A 565 8.54 10.60 -15.03
CA ASP A 565 8.20 10.67 -16.46
C ASP A 565 6.89 11.44 -16.71
N ILE A 566 5.97 11.50 -15.75
CA ILE A 566 4.78 12.36 -15.85
C ILE A 566 5.21 13.83 -15.73
N PHE A 567 5.94 14.21 -14.67
CA PHE A 567 6.43 15.58 -14.49
C PHE A 567 7.28 16.08 -15.67
N LYS A 568 8.24 15.26 -16.16
CA LYS A 568 9.11 15.62 -17.29
C LYS A 568 8.35 15.83 -18.62
N ASN A 569 7.20 15.21 -18.82
CA ASN A 569 6.43 15.35 -20.07
C ASN A 569 5.40 16.51 -20.05
N TYR A 570 5.16 17.15 -18.89
CA TYR A 570 4.22 18.28 -18.78
C TYR A 570 4.88 19.66 -18.73
N ASN A 571 6.13 19.79 -18.27
CA ASN A 571 6.85 21.08 -18.21
C ASN A 571 7.36 21.60 -19.59
N ALA A 572 6.70 21.24 -20.69
CA ALA A 572 7.06 21.61 -22.07
C ALA A 572 6.26 22.83 -22.59
N THR A 573 6.28 23.94 -21.84
CA THR A 573 5.58 25.19 -22.20
C THR A 573 6.27 25.89 -23.40
N PRO A 574 5.54 26.27 -24.47
CA PRO A 574 6.12 27.04 -25.57
C PRO A 574 6.40 28.50 -25.16
N PRO A 575 7.42 29.17 -25.74
CA PRO A 575 7.79 30.51 -25.34
C PRO A 575 6.72 31.55 -25.76
N SER A 576 6.15 32.24 -24.76
CA SER A 576 5.31 33.41 -24.97
C SER A 576 6.14 34.59 -25.45
N LYS A 577 5.73 35.24 -26.55
CA LYS A 577 6.36 36.48 -27.02
C LYS A 577 6.15 37.60 -26.01
N GLN A 578 7.18 38.41 -25.81
CA GLN A 578 7.06 39.72 -25.17
C GLN A 578 6.43 40.71 -26.15
N GLU A 579 5.41 41.43 -25.70
CA GLU A 579 5.08 42.77 -26.22
C GLU A 579 4.98 43.71 -25.02
N THR A 580 5.59 44.89 -25.16
CA THR A 580 5.79 45.85 -24.06
C THR A 580 4.54 46.68 -23.79
N GLN A 581 4.31 46.99 -22.51
CA GLN A 581 3.24 47.85 -22.03
C GLN A 581 3.81 49.24 -21.72
N GLU A 582 3.19 50.29 -22.24
CA GLU A 582 3.39 51.68 -21.80
C GLU A 582 2.06 52.31 -21.37
N ASP A 583 2.15 53.32 -20.51
CA ASP A 583 1.03 53.87 -19.74
C ASP A 583 0.08 54.78 -20.54
N SER A 584 -1.21 54.78 -20.17
CA SER A 584 -1.73 55.88 -19.32
C SER A 584 -3.23 55.79 -19.00
N THR A 585 -3.58 56.44 -17.90
CA THR A 585 -4.93 56.51 -17.30
C THR A 585 -5.91 57.42 -18.04
N VAL A 586 -7.22 57.16 -17.92
CA VAL A 586 -8.21 58.11 -17.34
C VAL A 586 -9.54 57.37 -17.03
N SER A 587 -10.30 57.90 -16.07
CA SER A 587 -11.48 57.27 -15.44
C SER A 587 -12.85 57.71 -16.00
N SER A 588 -13.91 56.89 -15.85
CA SER A 588 -14.95 57.08 -14.80
C SER A 588 -16.37 56.52 -15.06
N ALA A 589 -17.07 56.21 -13.95
CA ALA A 589 -18.51 56.38 -13.70
C ALA A 589 -19.61 55.66 -14.54
N SER A 590 -20.07 54.53 -13.99
CA SER A 590 -21.47 54.30 -13.53
C SER A 590 -22.69 54.75 -14.36
N LYS A 591 -23.59 53.79 -14.66
CA LYS A 591 -24.94 53.76 -14.06
C LYS A 591 -25.64 52.39 -14.15
N ARG A 592 -26.74 52.25 -13.39
CA ARG A 592 -27.45 51.00 -13.06
C ARG A 592 -28.95 51.20 -13.24
N ALA A 593 -29.64 50.27 -13.89
CA ALA A 593 -31.11 50.23 -13.94
C ALA A 593 -31.62 48.78 -13.89
N LYS A 594 -32.73 48.56 -13.17
CA LYS A 594 -33.57 47.36 -13.23
C LYS A 594 -34.89 47.73 -13.91
N LEU A 595 -35.64 46.75 -14.42
CA LEU A 595 -37.10 46.65 -14.23
C LEU A 595 -37.63 45.27 -14.65
N SER A 596 -38.85 44.95 -14.22
CA SER A 596 -39.62 43.71 -14.49
C SER A 596 -40.72 43.98 -15.55
N SER A 597 -41.69 43.14 -15.91
CA SER A 597 -42.26 41.87 -15.37
C SER A 597 -43.28 41.29 -16.39
N SER A 598 -43.68 40.00 -16.24
CA SER A 598 -44.97 39.39 -16.68
C SER A 598 -45.31 39.33 -18.20
N SER A 599 -46.11 38.38 -18.75
CA SER A 599 -46.81 37.20 -18.19
C SER A 599 -47.34 36.19 -19.25
N HIS A 600 -47.60 34.96 -18.80
CA HIS A 600 -48.69 34.01 -19.18
C HIS A 600 -48.58 32.98 -20.34
N ASN A 601 -49.16 31.80 -20.02
CA ASN A 601 -49.71 30.69 -20.82
C ASN A 601 -48.79 29.79 -21.69
N SER A 602 -49.06 28.49 -21.86
CA SER A 602 -49.83 27.49 -21.05
C SER A 602 -49.68 26.07 -21.66
N GLN A 603 -50.09 25.02 -20.91
CA GLN A 603 -50.16 23.59 -21.32
C GLN A 603 -48.83 22.84 -21.49
N VAL A 604 -48.76 21.49 -21.40
CA VAL A 604 -49.25 20.53 -20.37
C VAL A 604 -48.64 19.15 -20.68
N ASN A 605 -48.23 18.40 -19.65
CA ASN A 605 -47.89 16.97 -19.60
C ASN A 605 -47.22 16.28 -20.81
N GLN A 606 -45.98 15.82 -20.61
CA GLN A 606 -45.68 14.39 -20.81
C GLN A 606 -44.51 13.92 -19.93
N GLU A 607 -44.55 12.65 -19.51
CA GLU A 607 -43.54 12.00 -18.68
C GLU A 607 -42.43 11.41 -19.58
N VAL A 608 -41.17 11.55 -19.18
CA VAL A 608 -40.04 10.84 -19.79
C VAL A 608 -39.12 10.35 -18.66
N GLU A 609 -38.98 9.04 -18.53
CA GLU A 609 -37.97 8.44 -17.66
C GLU A 609 -36.58 8.62 -18.29
N GLU A 610 -35.71 9.38 -17.63
CA GLU A 610 -34.34 9.59 -18.12
C GLU A 610 -33.48 8.36 -17.81
N SER A 611 -33.41 7.46 -18.79
CA SER A 611 -32.72 6.17 -18.72
C SER A 611 -31.20 6.35 -18.57
N ARG A 612 -30.72 6.29 -17.33
CA ARG A 612 -29.28 6.26 -17.01
C ARG A 612 -28.63 4.98 -17.53
N GLU A 613 -28.11 5.04 -18.76
CA GLU A 613 -27.15 4.05 -19.27
C GLU A 613 -25.94 4.00 -18.35
N THR A 614 -25.81 2.90 -17.62
CA THR A 614 -24.62 2.65 -16.78
C THR A 614 -23.54 2.03 -17.67
N ASP A 615 -22.55 2.83 -18.06
CA ASP A 615 -21.42 2.33 -18.85
C ASP A 615 -20.56 1.37 -18.01
N TRP A 616 -20.75 0.06 -18.25
CA TRP A 616 -20.01 -1.00 -17.57
C TRP A 616 -18.68 -1.27 -18.27
N GLY A 617 -17.70 -0.41 -18.01
CA GLY A 617 -16.32 -0.54 -18.48
C GLY A 617 -15.59 -1.79 -17.93
N TYR A 618 -15.89 -2.97 -18.49
CA TYR A 618 -15.13 -4.20 -18.26
C TYR A 618 -13.77 -4.14 -18.95
N LYS A 619 -12.71 -4.54 -18.23
CA LYS A 619 -11.42 -4.85 -18.85
C LYS A 619 -11.54 -6.18 -19.61
N THR A 620 -11.68 -6.10 -20.92
CA THR A 620 -11.74 -7.27 -21.81
C THR A 620 -10.48 -8.13 -21.78
N ASP A 621 -9.35 -7.57 -21.34
CA ASP A 621 -8.08 -8.30 -21.13
C ASP A 621 -8.07 -9.16 -19.83
N GLU A 622 -9.08 -9.07 -18.95
CA GLU A 622 -9.21 -9.88 -17.72
C GLU A 622 -10.17 -11.09 -17.86
N ILE A 623 -10.66 -11.37 -19.09
CA ILE A 623 -11.58 -12.49 -19.38
C ILE A 623 -10.79 -13.79 -19.62
N ASP A 624 -11.11 -14.85 -18.87
CA ASP A 624 -10.53 -16.18 -19.04
C ASP A 624 -10.97 -16.81 -20.38
N GLN A 625 -10.00 -17.23 -21.19
CA GLN A 625 -10.26 -17.79 -22.52
C GLN A 625 -10.94 -19.17 -22.45
N SER A 626 -10.78 -19.93 -21.37
CA SER A 626 -11.48 -21.23 -21.26
C SER A 626 -13.00 -21.05 -21.15
N VAL A 627 -13.46 -19.96 -20.52
CA VAL A 627 -14.89 -19.60 -20.44
C VAL A 627 -15.44 -19.21 -21.82
N PHE A 628 -14.56 -18.73 -22.72
CA PHE A 628 -14.92 -18.43 -24.10
C PHE A 628 -15.19 -19.70 -24.93
N ASP A 629 -14.37 -20.73 -24.73
CA ASP A 629 -14.46 -21.97 -25.51
C ASP A 629 -15.55 -22.94 -24.99
N GLU A 630 -16.08 -22.72 -23.77
CA GLU A 630 -17.29 -23.38 -23.26
C GLU A 630 -18.61 -22.85 -23.90
N LEU A 631 -18.58 -21.72 -24.63
CA LEU A 631 -19.78 -21.14 -25.25
C LEU A 631 -20.14 -21.80 -26.60
N PRO A 632 -21.44 -21.82 -26.98
CA PRO A 632 -21.87 -22.17 -28.34
C PRO A 632 -21.14 -21.36 -29.42
N VAL A 633 -20.85 -21.98 -30.57
CA VAL A 633 -19.99 -21.43 -31.64
C VAL A 633 -20.53 -20.12 -32.22
N GLU A 634 -21.86 -19.94 -32.19
CA GLU A 634 -22.58 -18.75 -32.61
C GLU A 634 -22.24 -17.58 -31.68
N ILE A 635 -22.36 -17.80 -30.36
CA ILE A 635 -22.03 -16.84 -29.32
C ILE A 635 -20.53 -16.56 -29.33
N GLN A 636 -19.67 -17.58 -29.50
CA GLN A 636 -18.23 -17.38 -29.66
C GLN A 636 -17.90 -16.43 -30.82
N ARG A 637 -18.64 -16.50 -31.93
CA ARG A 637 -18.43 -15.67 -33.13
C ARG A 637 -18.86 -14.22 -32.91
N GLU A 638 -20.02 -14.03 -32.29
CA GLU A 638 -20.55 -12.71 -31.91
C GLU A 638 -19.64 -12.01 -30.89
N LEU A 639 -19.28 -12.70 -29.82
CA LEU A 639 -18.46 -12.16 -28.74
C LEU A 639 -17.00 -11.94 -29.19
N ARG A 640 -16.44 -12.77 -30.09
CA ARG A 640 -15.16 -12.49 -30.78
C ARG A 640 -15.23 -11.30 -31.74
N SER A 641 -16.42 -10.98 -32.28
CA SER A 641 -16.62 -9.76 -33.09
C SER A 641 -16.59 -8.52 -32.19
N PHE A 642 -17.36 -8.53 -31.10
CA PHE A 642 -17.44 -7.45 -30.12
C PHE A 642 -16.08 -7.14 -29.44
N LEU A 643 -15.27 -8.18 -29.17
CA LEU A 643 -13.90 -8.01 -28.66
C LEU A 643 -12.91 -7.42 -29.69
N ARG A 644 -13.21 -7.50 -31.00
CA ARG A 644 -12.37 -6.91 -32.06
C ARG A 644 -12.70 -5.43 -32.29
N THR A 645 -13.97 -5.04 -32.23
CA THR A 645 -14.40 -3.65 -32.45
C THR A 645 -13.86 -2.69 -31.38
N ASN A 646 -13.82 -3.11 -30.11
CA ASN A 646 -13.37 -2.26 -29.00
C ASN A 646 -11.84 -2.06 -28.88
N LYS A 647 -11.05 -2.36 -29.93
CA LYS A 647 -9.58 -2.20 -29.92
C LYS A 647 -9.05 -1.09 -30.86
N GLN A 648 -9.92 -0.25 -31.43
CA GLN A 648 -9.54 0.94 -32.21
C GLN A 648 -10.43 2.16 -31.95
N PHE A 649 -10.01 3.04 -31.03
CA PHE A 649 -10.32 4.47 -31.10
C PHE A 649 -9.01 5.26 -30.95
N ASN A 650 -8.63 5.96 -32.01
CA ASN A 650 -7.44 6.82 -32.05
C ASN A 650 -7.74 7.98 -33.01
N THR A 651 -7.86 9.19 -32.47
CA THR A 651 -8.50 10.33 -33.15
C THR A 651 -7.69 10.86 -34.34
N GLY A 652 -8.27 10.83 -35.53
CA GLY A 652 -7.71 11.42 -36.76
C GLY A 652 -8.76 12.23 -37.52
N LYS A 653 -8.48 13.51 -37.80
CA LYS A 653 -9.39 14.42 -38.51
C LYS A 653 -9.47 14.07 -40.01
N SER A 654 -10.67 13.90 -40.54
CA SER A 654 -10.99 14.24 -41.93
C SER A 654 -12.48 14.57 -42.09
N LYS A 655 -12.85 15.13 -43.24
CA LYS A 655 -14.21 15.58 -43.61
C LYS A 655 -14.86 14.60 -44.58
N GLY A 656 -16.21 14.65 -44.67
CA GLY A 656 -16.94 14.25 -45.87
C GLY A 656 -17.98 13.14 -45.66
N ASP A 657 -19.25 13.53 -45.75
CA ASP A 657 -20.40 12.89 -46.40
C ASP A 657 -20.58 11.35 -46.33
N GLY A 658 -21.81 10.92 -45.98
CA GLY A 658 -22.37 9.69 -46.56
C GLY A 658 -23.22 8.79 -45.64
N SER A 659 -24.52 8.70 -45.96
CA SER A 659 -25.43 7.58 -45.67
C SER A 659 -25.54 7.03 -44.23
N THR A 660 -26.63 7.43 -43.59
CA THR A 660 -27.37 6.72 -42.53
C THR A 660 -27.51 5.20 -42.75
N SER A 661 -27.48 4.43 -41.66
CA SER A 661 -28.29 3.21 -41.52
C SER A 661 -28.74 3.07 -40.07
N SER A 662 -30.02 2.76 -39.85
CA SER A 662 -30.68 2.76 -38.54
C SER A 662 -31.22 1.38 -38.14
N ILE A 663 -31.49 1.20 -36.86
CA ILE A 663 -31.94 -0.05 -36.25
C ILE A 663 -33.42 -0.36 -36.59
N ALA A 664 -33.66 -1.05 -37.71
CA ALA A 664 -35.01 -1.24 -38.26
C ALA A 664 -35.28 -2.60 -38.95
N HIS A 665 -34.68 -3.70 -38.47
CA HIS A 665 -34.87 -5.05 -39.07
C HIS A 665 -35.07 -6.20 -38.07
N TYR A 666 -35.85 -5.98 -37.00
CA TYR A 666 -36.44 -7.05 -36.20
C TYR A 666 -37.93 -6.76 -35.95
N PHE A 667 -38.73 -7.82 -35.83
CA PHE A 667 -40.21 -7.86 -35.71
C PHE A 667 -41.01 -7.52 -36.99
N PRO A 668 -41.76 -8.50 -37.56
CA PRO A 668 -42.74 -8.25 -38.62
C PRO A 668 -44.16 -7.95 -38.06
N PRO A 669 -45.02 -7.26 -38.82
CA PRO A 669 -46.41 -7.01 -38.41
C PRO A 669 -47.30 -8.26 -38.62
N LEU A 670 -48.26 -8.46 -37.71
CA LEU A 670 -49.37 -9.41 -37.87
C LEU A 670 -50.70 -8.65 -37.93
N ASN A 671 -51.55 -9.01 -38.88
CA ASN A 671 -52.80 -8.31 -39.17
C ASN A 671 -53.89 -8.55 -38.12
N ARG A 672 -54.46 -7.47 -37.58
CA ARG A 672 -55.92 -7.22 -37.64
C ARG A 672 -56.28 -5.78 -37.32
#